data_AF-A0A232FB20-F1
#
_entry.id   AF-A0A232FB20-F1
#
_cell.length_a   1.000
_cell.length_b   1.000
_cell.length_c   1.000
_cell.angle_alpha   90.00
_cell.angle_beta   90.00
_cell.angle_gamma   90.00
#
_symmetry.space_group_name_H-M   'P 1'
#
loop_
_entity.id
_entity.type
_entity.pdbx_description
1 polymer ?
#
loop_
_entity_poly.entity_id
_entity_poly.type
_entity_poly.pdbx_seq_one_letter_code
_entity_poly.pdbx_strand_id
1 'polypeptide(L)'
;MDDKEFREFGKAAIDYIADYKENVRDRDVLPSIKPGYLCELLPKEAPEKPETWREVLDDVEKHIMPGVTHWNSPHFHAYYPTANSYPAIVGEIISAGIGCVGFSWIASPACTELEMITMDWLGKLLGLPEEFLNSSPGPGGGVLQGSASEATLVGLLAARETTVNRLKKEHPDWDEAIIRSKLIAYTSDQSNSSVEKSGRLGAMTMKLLPTDEKCSLRGATLLETIKKDIEDGFIPCYVVATLGTTPTCAFDNLDELGPICNKYNIWLHIDAAYAGAAFVCPEYRYLMSGVQYADSFNFNPHKWLLVNFDCSALWVKDSRFFTESFNVERIYLANNKEGQTHDYRHWQIPLGRRFRALKVWFVLRLYGVEGLQKHIRHTIELAQRFEKLVNDDNRFEIPIERQMGLICFRLKGEDKLTMQLLDRLMSRRKIYVIPGAYREKWFASAVTPGDGGSGKEVPPCTKIAKFDTCQLDPCMLDPCNPEPTVVIIGAGMAGLSAAHRLAQCGLKNFTILEATDRPGGRIHSCWLGDVVAEMGATWIEGGCVANPVFTLAAQEGLLKPPLFRPDPSKGLFCTSEGRAIDLPVSITAYHTFRQIEQQAAALFSLGCGRTHGNLLNFMGIRIQQELHNFPEEQRYDAARVMYGLTNCVRCRCGDDLSLVSADQFGSYVEIPGGNVRVPLGYVGMLAPLLRDLPSCSLKYCKPVSCVRWGAVNESCPRALVKCCDGDEFYADYVVVTVSLGVLKHQHEKLFCPALPAEKVEAISRLGYGCVNKIFLEYERPFWVWSEGGIRFAWSADELADRCDWVKGISMVEELAGSQHVLCAWVCGREAADMELCSDEEVVDSMTRLLRQFTGDPTLPYPTNLLRSKWCMDQYFAGSYSYMAMDSTVGHQCDLASPLPGSCEPVAPILLFAGEATIPGHYSTVHGARLSGIREADRIIQLTKRFNGPPKKFPEPSPPCPNK
;
A
#
# COMPACT_ATOMS: atom_id res chain seq x y z
N MET A 1 -28.52 -30.50 -4.96
CA MET A 1 -29.20 -30.18 -3.70
C MET A 1 -30.69 -30.09 -3.95
N ASP A 2 -31.46 -30.98 -3.34
CA ASP A 2 -32.94 -30.92 -3.31
C ASP A 2 -33.46 -30.21 -2.04
N ASP A 3 -34.78 -30.20 -1.82
CA ASP A 3 -35.39 -29.50 -0.68
C ASP A 3 -35.08 -30.16 0.67
N LYS A 4 -34.89 -31.49 0.70
CA LYS A 4 -34.51 -32.21 1.93
C LYS A 4 -33.08 -31.87 2.32
N GLU A 5 -32.14 -31.94 1.38
CA GLU A 5 -30.74 -31.55 1.60
C GLU A 5 -30.62 -30.07 1.99
N PHE A 6 -31.39 -29.19 1.34
CA PHE A 6 -31.43 -27.76 1.70
C PHE A 6 -31.89 -27.54 3.15
N ARG A 7 -32.91 -28.27 3.62
CA ARG A 7 -33.37 -28.17 5.02
C ARG A 7 -32.33 -28.67 6.01
N GLU A 8 -31.62 -29.75 5.69
CA GLU A 8 -30.54 -30.28 6.54
C GLU A 8 -29.39 -29.28 6.61
N PHE A 9 -28.89 -28.83 5.46
CA PHE A 9 -27.78 -27.88 5.40
C PHE A 9 -28.14 -26.53 6.01
N GLY A 10 -29.34 -26.01 5.71
CA GLY A 10 -29.81 -24.74 6.26
C GLY A 10 -29.90 -24.73 7.78
N LYS A 11 -30.34 -25.84 8.40
CA LYS A 11 -30.34 -25.97 9.87
C LYS A 11 -28.91 -25.97 10.43
N ALA A 12 -28.02 -26.76 9.83
CA ALA A 12 -26.62 -26.82 10.25
C ALA A 12 -25.92 -25.45 10.13
N ALA A 13 -26.22 -24.69 9.07
CA ALA A 13 -25.67 -23.35 8.89
C ALA A 13 -26.21 -22.35 9.94
N ILE A 14 -27.49 -22.46 10.33
CA ILE A 14 -28.05 -21.63 11.41
C ILE A 14 -27.37 -21.94 12.74
N ASP A 15 -27.21 -23.22 13.08
CA ASP A 15 -26.53 -23.65 14.30
C ASP A 15 -25.07 -23.15 14.32
N TYR A 16 -24.35 -23.33 13.21
CA TYR A 16 -22.98 -22.82 13.04
C TYR A 16 -22.87 -21.30 13.24
N ILE A 17 -23.79 -20.51 12.67
CA ILE A 17 -23.79 -19.05 12.82
C ILE A 17 -24.07 -18.65 14.28
N ALA A 18 -25.00 -19.33 14.96
CA ALA A 18 -25.30 -19.08 16.36
C ALA A 18 -24.08 -19.37 17.25
N ASP A 19 -23.45 -20.53 17.06
CA ASP A 19 -22.23 -20.93 17.78
C ASP A 19 -21.07 -19.98 17.50
N TYR A 20 -20.87 -19.59 16.24
CA TYR A 20 -19.85 -18.60 15.87
C TYR A 20 -20.08 -17.27 16.59
N LYS A 21 -21.31 -16.74 16.60
CA LYS A 21 -21.61 -15.46 17.24
C LYS A 21 -21.51 -15.53 18.77
N GLU A 22 -21.83 -16.66 19.38
CA GLU A 22 -21.66 -16.84 20.83
C GLU A 22 -20.17 -16.89 21.22
N ASN A 23 -19.34 -17.58 20.42
CA ASN A 23 -17.93 -17.85 20.73
C ASN A 23 -16.94 -16.92 20.01
N VAL A 24 -17.40 -15.87 19.31
CA VAL A 24 -16.53 -14.96 18.53
C VAL A 24 -15.45 -14.27 19.38
N ARG A 25 -15.66 -14.13 20.69
CA ARG A 25 -14.69 -13.54 21.64
C ARG A 25 -13.44 -14.40 21.82
N ASP A 26 -13.54 -15.70 21.58
CA ASP A 26 -12.43 -16.64 21.76
C ASP A 26 -11.49 -16.69 20.55
N ARG A 27 -11.89 -16.05 19.44
CA ARG A 27 -11.11 -15.94 18.20
C ARG A 27 -10.26 -14.67 18.20
N ASP A 28 -9.06 -14.76 17.60
CA ASP A 28 -8.25 -13.57 17.33
C ASP A 28 -8.97 -12.66 16.32
N VAL A 29 -9.12 -11.37 16.63
CA VAL A 29 -9.88 -10.44 15.78
C VAL A 29 -9.25 -10.33 14.40
N LEU A 30 -7.92 -10.31 14.35
CA LEU A 30 -7.14 -10.22 13.11
C LEU A 30 -6.56 -11.59 12.73
N PRO A 31 -6.60 -11.96 11.45
CA PRO A 31 -6.10 -13.25 10.99
C PRO A 31 -4.56 -13.31 10.97
N SER A 32 -4.02 -14.53 11.04
CA SER A 32 -2.58 -14.82 11.02
C SER A 32 -2.09 -15.30 9.63
N ILE A 33 -2.49 -14.61 8.57
CA ILE A 33 -2.24 -15.04 7.19
C ILE A 33 -1.41 -14.01 6.40
N LYS A 34 -0.90 -14.43 5.24
CA LYS A 34 -0.27 -13.54 4.24
C LYS A 34 -1.18 -13.38 3.02
N PRO A 35 -1.05 -12.29 2.25
CA PRO A 35 -1.73 -12.18 0.96
C PRO A 35 -1.45 -13.40 0.07
N GLY A 36 -2.50 -13.98 -0.52
CA GLY A 36 -2.42 -15.19 -1.34
C GLY A 36 -2.65 -16.52 -0.62
N TYR A 37 -2.75 -16.55 0.72
CA TYR A 37 -2.84 -17.81 1.50
C TYR A 37 -3.93 -18.78 1.01
N LEU A 38 -5.10 -18.27 0.62
CA LEU A 38 -6.24 -19.10 0.23
C LEU A 38 -6.02 -19.80 -1.11
N CYS A 39 -5.20 -19.22 -2.01
CA CYS A 39 -4.87 -19.81 -3.30
C CYS A 39 -4.06 -21.11 -3.17
N GLU A 40 -3.34 -21.28 -2.06
CA GLU A 40 -2.58 -22.51 -1.76
C GLU A 40 -3.48 -23.60 -1.15
N LEU A 41 -4.63 -23.21 -0.59
CA LEU A 41 -5.54 -24.11 0.13
C LEU A 41 -6.70 -24.62 -0.73
N LEU A 42 -7.09 -23.88 -1.77
CA LEU A 42 -8.21 -24.24 -2.63
C LEU A 42 -7.76 -24.87 -3.96
N PRO A 43 -8.60 -25.71 -4.58
CA PRO A 43 -8.37 -26.21 -5.94
C PRO A 43 -8.15 -25.06 -6.94
N LYS A 44 -7.32 -25.32 -7.95
CA LYS A 44 -7.03 -24.34 -9.02
C LYS A 44 -8.18 -24.14 -10.00
N GLU A 45 -9.09 -25.10 -10.05
CA GLU A 45 -10.23 -25.15 -10.96
C GLU A 45 -11.50 -25.47 -10.18
N ALA A 46 -12.65 -25.07 -10.70
CA ALA A 46 -13.94 -25.43 -10.12
C ALA A 46 -14.19 -26.95 -10.27
N PRO A 47 -14.86 -27.61 -9.31
CA PRO A 47 -15.09 -29.04 -9.37
C PRO A 47 -16.02 -29.40 -10.54
N GLU A 48 -15.65 -30.43 -11.34
CA GLU A 48 -16.50 -30.93 -12.43
C GLU A 48 -17.77 -31.65 -11.92
N LYS A 49 -17.70 -32.18 -10.71
CA LYS A 49 -18.79 -32.93 -10.06
C LYS A 49 -19.17 -32.24 -8.76
N PRO A 50 -20.44 -32.32 -8.35
CA PRO A 50 -20.87 -31.72 -7.09
C PRO A 50 -20.15 -32.38 -5.90
N GLU A 51 -19.66 -31.55 -4.99
CA GLU A 51 -19.15 -31.93 -3.67
C GLU A 51 -20.30 -31.98 -2.66
N THR A 52 -20.08 -32.61 -1.50
CA THR A 52 -21.13 -32.66 -0.48
C THR A 52 -21.19 -31.36 0.32
N TRP A 53 -22.38 -30.94 0.75
CA TRP A 53 -22.50 -29.69 1.53
C TRP A 53 -21.76 -29.76 2.88
N ARG A 54 -21.54 -30.97 3.41
CA ARG A 54 -20.79 -31.20 4.66
C ARG A 54 -19.32 -30.85 4.49
N GLU A 55 -18.69 -31.33 3.41
CA GLU A 55 -17.31 -30.97 3.04
C GLU A 55 -17.19 -29.46 2.85
N VAL A 56 -18.14 -28.84 2.14
CA VAL A 56 -18.15 -27.38 1.94
C VAL A 56 -18.27 -26.62 3.26
N LEU A 57 -19.14 -27.05 4.19
CA LEU A 57 -19.29 -26.41 5.49
C LEU A 57 -18.05 -26.60 6.38
N ASP A 58 -17.41 -27.77 6.34
CA ASP A 58 -16.16 -28.04 7.05
C ASP A 58 -15.02 -27.14 6.54
N ASP A 59 -14.96 -26.91 5.23
CA ASP A 59 -13.98 -26.01 4.61
C ASP A 59 -14.18 -24.53 4.99
N VAL A 60 -15.40 -24.11 5.34
CA VAL A 60 -15.63 -22.76 5.88
C VAL A 60 -14.80 -22.55 7.15
N GLU A 61 -14.83 -23.51 8.09
CA GLU A 61 -14.06 -23.38 9.33
C GLU A 61 -12.55 -23.58 9.09
N LYS A 62 -12.18 -24.50 8.20
CA LYS A 62 -10.79 -24.92 7.99
C LYS A 62 -9.99 -23.96 7.11
N HIS A 63 -10.60 -23.37 6.09
CA HIS A 63 -9.91 -22.61 5.05
C HIS A 63 -10.36 -21.15 4.99
N ILE A 64 -11.64 -20.85 5.27
CA ILE A 64 -12.17 -19.49 5.21
C ILE A 64 -11.95 -18.73 6.53
N MET A 65 -12.45 -19.26 7.65
CA MET A 65 -12.37 -18.58 8.96
C MET A 65 -10.96 -18.14 9.39
N PRO A 66 -9.86 -18.86 9.09
CA PRO A 66 -8.50 -18.40 9.43
C PRO A 66 -8.08 -17.09 8.75
N GLY A 67 -8.73 -16.69 7.66
CA GLY A 67 -8.51 -15.40 6.99
C GLY A 67 -9.57 -14.34 7.27
N VAL A 68 -10.60 -14.66 8.07
CA VAL A 68 -11.66 -13.71 8.42
C VAL A 68 -11.14 -12.75 9.49
N THR A 69 -11.28 -11.45 9.23
CA THR A 69 -11.27 -10.45 10.31
C THR A 69 -12.64 -10.46 10.98
N HIS A 70 -12.71 -10.71 12.28
CA HIS A 70 -14.00 -10.91 12.96
C HIS A 70 -14.65 -9.57 13.35
N TRP A 71 -15.30 -8.92 12.37
CA TRP A 71 -15.98 -7.61 12.52
C TRP A 71 -17.05 -7.56 13.63
N ASN A 72 -17.67 -8.69 13.96
CA ASN A 72 -18.68 -8.78 15.02
C ASN A 72 -18.09 -9.14 16.39
N SER A 73 -16.75 -9.23 16.49
CA SER A 73 -16.09 -9.44 17.78
C SER A 73 -16.23 -8.19 18.64
N PRO A 74 -16.56 -8.32 19.93
CA PRO A 74 -16.51 -7.22 20.90
C PRO A 74 -15.12 -6.60 21.10
N HIS A 75 -14.08 -7.22 20.54
CA HIS A 75 -12.71 -6.72 20.52
C HIS A 75 -12.34 -6.00 19.21
N PHE A 76 -13.28 -5.88 18.27
CA PHE A 76 -13.12 -5.10 17.05
C PHE A 76 -13.51 -3.64 17.32
N HIS A 77 -12.53 -2.74 17.29
CA HIS A 77 -12.68 -1.32 17.55
C HIS A 77 -12.23 -0.44 16.37
N ALA A 78 -11.91 -1.07 15.23
CA ALA A 78 -11.45 -0.41 14.02
C ALA A 78 -12.62 0.14 13.19
N TYR A 79 -12.37 1.20 12.41
CA TYR A 79 -13.36 1.84 11.54
C TYR A 79 -14.63 2.24 12.32
N TYR A 80 -15.80 2.22 11.66
CA TYR A 80 -17.09 2.17 12.31
C TYR A 80 -17.64 0.74 12.31
N PRO A 81 -18.48 0.37 13.29
CA PRO A 81 -19.02 -0.97 13.40
C PRO A 81 -19.82 -1.34 12.14
N THR A 82 -19.88 -2.65 11.87
CA THR A 82 -20.95 -3.21 11.04
C THR A 82 -21.98 -3.82 11.99
N ALA A 83 -23.20 -3.32 11.90
CA ALA A 83 -24.33 -3.90 12.60
C ALA A 83 -24.62 -5.31 12.05
N ASN A 84 -24.95 -6.25 12.93
CA ASN A 84 -25.35 -7.59 12.54
C ASN A 84 -26.16 -8.26 13.67
N SER A 85 -27.42 -8.61 13.40
CA SER A 85 -28.32 -9.21 14.40
C SER A 85 -29.02 -10.45 13.86
N TYR A 86 -29.51 -11.31 14.75
CA TYR A 86 -30.28 -12.51 14.37
C TYR A 86 -31.55 -12.14 13.56
N PRO A 87 -32.37 -11.14 13.94
CA PRO A 87 -33.48 -10.67 13.11
C PRO A 87 -33.07 -10.30 11.68
N ALA A 88 -31.95 -9.60 11.51
CA ALA A 88 -31.49 -9.18 10.20
C ALA A 88 -31.02 -10.38 9.35
N ILE A 89 -30.29 -11.34 9.94
CA ILE A 89 -29.87 -12.58 9.28
C ILE A 89 -31.08 -13.37 8.79
N VAL A 90 -32.09 -13.57 9.65
CA VAL A 90 -33.30 -14.30 9.28
C VAL A 90 -34.08 -13.57 8.18
N GLY A 91 -34.19 -12.24 8.26
CA GLY A 91 -34.81 -11.42 7.22
C GLY A 91 -34.09 -11.55 5.88
N GLU A 92 -32.75 -11.62 5.88
CA GLU A 92 -31.94 -11.82 4.68
C GLU A 92 -32.11 -13.24 4.09
N ILE A 93 -32.19 -14.28 4.93
CA ILE A 93 -32.49 -15.66 4.48
C ILE A 93 -33.85 -15.71 3.77
N ILE A 94 -34.88 -15.08 4.33
CA ILE A 94 -36.21 -15.04 3.71
C ILE A 94 -36.18 -14.21 2.42
N SER A 95 -35.49 -13.06 2.41
CA SER A 95 -35.30 -12.24 1.20
C SER A 95 -34.64 -13.06 0.08
N ALA A 96 -33.57 -13.80 0.38
CA ALA A 96 -32.89 -14.66 -0.57
C ALA A 96 -33.77 -15.81 -1.06
N GLY A 97 -34.60 -16.40 -0.18
CA GLY A 97 -35.55 -17.46 -0.54
C GLY A 97 -36.70 -16.98 -1.44
N ILE A 98 -37.18 -15.74 -1.25
CA ILE A 98 -38.15 -15.11 -2.16
C ILE A 98 -37.51 -14.81 -3.52
N GLY A 99 -36.26 -14.33 -3.53
CA GLY A 99 -35.47 -14.14 -4.74
C GLY A 99 -36.06 -13.13 -5.74
N CYS A 100 -36.92 -12.21 -5.31
CA CYS A 100 -37.55 -11.24 -6.20
C CYS A 100 -36.62 -10.09 -6.59
N VAL A 101 -36.90 -9.47 -7.75
CA VAL A 101 -36.21 -8.27 -8.23
C VAL A 101 -37.22 -7.12 -8.34
N GLY A 102 -37.07 -6.10 -7.51
CA GLY A 102 -38.02 -4.99 -7.37
C GLY A 102 -37.74 -3.78 -8.25
N PHE A 103 -37.33 -3.98 -9.51
CA PHE A 103 -36.99 -2.86 -10.43
C PHE A 103 -38.20 -2.06 -10.92
N SER A 104 -39.43 -2.53 -10.65
CA SER A 104 -40.65 -1.78 -10.86
C SER A 104 -41.69 -2.28 -9.85
N TRP A 105 -42.73 -1.51 -9.60
CA TRP A 105 -43.77 -1.92 -8.66
C TRP A 105 -44.40 -3.25 -9.07
N ILE A 106 -44.72 -3.45 -10.35
CA ILE A 106 -45.37 -4.69 -10.82
C ILE A 106 -44.43 -5.91 -10.75
N ALA A 107 -43.11 -5.71 -10.83
CA ALA A 107 -42.12 -6.78 -10.72
C ALA A 107 -42.13 -7.43 -9.33
N SER A 108 -42.37 -6.64 -8.27
CA SER A 108 -42.64 -7.15 -6.92
C SER A 108 -43.28 -6.06 -6.05
N PRO A 109 -44.62 -5.99 -5.96
CA PRO A 109 -45.29 -4.92 -5.22
C PRO A 109 -44.86 -4.85 -3.75
N ALA A 110 -44.75 -6.01 -3.09
CA ALA A 110 -44.32 -6.10 -1.71
C ALA A 110 -42.89 -5.55 -1.50
N CYS A 111 -41.99 -5.69 -2.48
CA CYS A 111 -40.63 -5.15 -2.41
C CYS A 111 -40.62 -3.62 -2.37
N THR A 112 -41.51 -2.97 -3.11
CA THR A 112 -41.62 -1.50 -3.17
C THR A 112 -42.42 -0.96 -2.00
N GLU A 113 -43.62 -1.49 -1.75
CA GLU A 113 -44.52 -1.02 -0.70
C GLU A 113 -43.92 -1.15 0.70
N LEU A 114 -43.28 -2.29 1.01
CA LEU A 114 -42.64 -2.47 2.32
C LEU A 114 -41.44 -1.54 2.50
N GLU A 115 -40.74 -1.19 1.42
CA GLU A 115 -39.65 -0.21 1.49
C GLU A 115 -40.18 1.18 1.79
N MET A 116 -41.24 1.63 1.12
CA MET A 116 -41.90 2.90 1.43
C MET A 116 -42.31 2.98 2.90
N ILE A 117 -42.96 1.93 3.41
CA ILE A 117 -43.41 1.85 4.81
C ILE A 117 -42.22 1.90 5.78
N THR A 118 -41.18 1.11 5.52
CA THR A 118 -40.01 1.04 6.42
C THR A 118 -39.17 2.30 6.38
N MET A 119 -39.04 2.95 5.22
CA MET A 119 -38.36 4.24 5.08
C MET A 119 -39.13 5.36 5.79
N ASP A 120 -40.47 5.32 5.79
CA ASP A 120 -41.27 6.23 6.61
C ASP A 120 -41.10 5.99 8.10
N TRP A 121 -41.08 4.73 8.53
CA TRP A 121 -40.84 4.38 9.93
C TRP A 121 -39.46 4.85 10.39
N LEU A 122 -38.42 4.61 9.59
CA LEU A 122 -37.07 5.10 9.88
C LEU A 122 -37.02 6.63 9.91
N GLY A 123 -37.56 7.32 8.91
CA GLY A 123 -37.58 8.79 8.87
C GLY A 123 -38.25 9.40 10.10
N LYS A 124 -39.43 8.87 10.49
CA LYS A 124 -40.13 9.27 11.71
C LYS A 124 -39.34 8.95 12.98
N LEU A 125 -38.67 7.80 13.02
CA LEU A 125 -37.86 7.39 14.16
C LEU A 125 -36.62 8.27 14.34
N LEU A 126 -35.99 8.70 13.26
CA LEU A 126 -34.89 9.67 13.29
C LEU A 126 -35.36 11.08 13.67
N GLY A 127 -36.62 11.42 13.36
CA GLY A 127 -37.15 12.78 13.50
C GLY A 127 -36.81 13.66 12.30
N LEU A 128 -36.73 13.09 11.10
CA LEU A 128 -36.56 13.86 9.87
C LEU A 128 -37.80 14.71 9.55
N PRO A 129 -37.65 15.84 8.85
CA PRO A 129 -38.77 16.65 8.36
C PRO A 129 -39.80 15.81 7.59
N GLU A 130 -41.09 16.15 7.73
CA GLU A 130 -42.18 15.44 7.06
C GLU A 130 -42.02 15.41 5.54
N GLU A 131 -41.39 16.43 4.95
CA GLU A 131 -41.11 16.53 3.51
C GLU A 131 -40.26 15.38 2.96
N PHE A 132 -39.53 14.65 3.81
CA PHE A 132 -38.77 13.46 3.40
C PHE A 132 -39.60 12.17 3.38
N LEU A 133 -40.79 12.14 3.97
CA LEU A 133 -41.58 10.91 4.14
C LEU A 133 -42.43 10.63 2.91
N ASN A 134 -42.48 9.36 2.49
CA ASN A 134 -43.29 8.91 1.35
C ASN A 134 -44.80 9.07 1.61
N SER A 135 -45.24 9.01 2.88
CA SER A 135 -46.64 9.25 3.27
C SER A 135 -47.06 10.72 3.29
N SER A 136 -46.12 11.65 3.13
CA SER A 136 -46.43 13.08 3.07
C SER A 136 -46.97 13.48 1.69
N PRO A 137 -47.78 14.55 1.58
CA PRO A 137 -48.35 14.99 0.30
C PRO A 137 -47.33 15.59 -0.68
N GLY A 138 -46.08 15.80 -0.26
CA GLY A 138 -45.00 16.35 -1.07
C GLY A 138 -44.31 15.31 -1.98
N PRO A 139 -43.37 15.73 -2.85
CA PRO A 139 -42.70 14.84 -3.81
C PRO A 139 -41.50 14.08 -3.20
N GLY A 140 -41.23 14.24 -1.90
CA GLY A 140 -40.10 13.59 -1.25
C GLY A 140 -40.35 12.11 -0.95
N GLY A 141 -39.32 11.46 -0.43
CA GLY A 141 -39.40 10.05 -0.09
C GLY A 141 -38.05 9.45 0.25
N GLY A 142 -38.07 8.16 0.61
CA GLY A 142 -36.89 7.40 0.99
C GLY A 142 -36.69 6.15 0.14
N VAL A 143 -35.44 5.79 -0.11
CA VAL A 143 -35.00 4.58 -0.84
C VAL A 143 -33.81 3.91 -0.14
N LEU A 144 -33.73 2.58 -0.21
CA LEU A 144 -32.60 1.80 0.31
C LEU A 144 -31.54 1.56 -0.78
N GLN A 145 -30.35 2.11 -0.56
CA GLN A 145 -29.14 1.96 -1.38
C GLN A 145 -28.21 0.87 -0.82
N GLY A 146 -27.19 0.49 -1.58
CA GLY A 146 -26.15 -0.45 -1.14
C GLY A 146 -25.17 0.18 -0.14
N SER A 147 -24.86 1.47 -0.29
CA SER A 147 -23.89 2.14 0.58
C SER A 147 -24.13 3.65 0.68
N ALA A 148 -23.55 4.29 1.70
CA ALA A 148 -23.50 5.75 1.80
C ALA A 148 -22.77 6.37 0.60
N SER A 149 -21.70 5.72 0.11
CA SER A 149 -20.97 6.18 -1.07
C SER A 149 -21.86 6.26 -2.32
N GLU A 150 -22.71 5.25 -2.52
CA GLU A 150 -23.70 5.25 -3.60
C GLU A 150 -24.74 6.36 -3.39
N ALA A 151 -25.24 6.52 -2.16
CA ALA A 151 -26.21 7.56 -1.83
C ALA A 151 -25.67 8.98 -2.10
N THR A 152 -24.43 9.27 -1.71
CA THR A 152 -23.76 10.54 -1.97
C THR A 152 -23.51 10.76 -3.46
N LEU A 153 -23.15 9.72 -4.21
CA LEU A 153 -22.99 9.81 -5.66
C LEU A 153 -24.31 10.09 -6.38
N VAL A 154 -25.39 9.39 -5.99
CA VAL A 154 -26.74 9.63 -6.52
C VAL A 154 -27.18 11.06 -6.26
N GLY A 155 -26.97 11.57 -5.03
CA GLY A 155 -27.23 12.98 -4.69
C GLY A 155 -26.42 13.96 -5.54
N LEU A 156 -25.12 13.68 -5.73
CA LEU A 156 -24.23 14.51 -6.55
C LEU A 156 -24.67 14.58 -8.01
N LEU A 157 -25.01 13.42 -8.60
CA LEU A 157 -25.46 13.35 -9.99
C LEU A 157 -26.80 14.10 -10.16
N ALA A 158 -27.73 13.93 -9.22
CA ALA A 158 -29.00 14.64 -9.25
C ALA A 158 -28.83 16.16 -9.14
N ALA A 159 -27.96 16.63 -8.23
CA ALA A 159 -27.65 18.05 -8.07
C ALA A 159 -27.04 18.63 -9.35
N ARG A 160 -26.12 17.89 -9.98
CA ARG A 160 -25.47 18.25 -11.24
C ARG A 160 -26.50 18.43 -12.36
N GLU A 161 -27.31 17.41 -12.63
CA GLU A 161 -28.31 17.46 -13.71
C GLU A 161 -29.37 18.53 -13.44
N THR A 162 -29.83 18.67 -12.19
CA THR A 162 -30.80 19.71 -11.81
C THR A 162 -30.25 21.11 -12.07
N THR A 163 -28.98 21.35 -11.72
CA THR A 163 -28.32 22.64 -11.95
C THR A 163 -28.13 22.93 -13.44
N VAL A 164 -27.70 21.94 -14.22
CA VAL A 164 -27.56 22.07 -15.68
C VAL A 164 -28.92 22.39 -16.32
N ASN A 165 -29.96 21.63 -15.98
CA ASN A 165 -31.30 21.82 -16.53
C ASN A 165 -31.88 23.20 -16.17
N ARG A 166 -31.67 23.66 -14.93
CA ARG A 166 -32.07 25.02 -14.51
C ARG A 166 -31.36 26.09 -15.33
N LEU A 167 -30.03 26.02 -15.43
CA LEU A 167 -29.24 27.01 -16.17
C LEU A 167 -29.54 26.99 -17.67
N LYS A 168 -29.81 25.83 -18.27
CA LYS A 168 -30.24 25.74 -19.67
C LYS A 168 -31.64 26.33 -19.90
N LYS A 169 -32.53 26.30 -18.91
CA LYS A 169 -33.83 26.97 -18.99
C LYS A 169 -33.69 28.49 -18.83
N GLU A 170 -32.83 28.95 -17.92
CA GLU A 170 -32.55 30.38 -17.67
C GLU A 170 -31.73 31.02 -18.80
N HIS A 171 -30.80 30.26 -19.38
CA HIS A 171 -29.87 30.66 -20.43
C HIS A 171 -29.83 29.62 -21.57
N PRO A 172 -30.83 29.60 -22.46
CA PRO A 172 -30.93 28.61 -23.54
C PRO A 172 -29.70 28.56 -24.47
N ASP A 173 -29.05 29.70 -24.67
CA ASP A 173 -27.89 29.86 -25.57
C ASP A 173 -26.57 29.35 -24.96
N TRP A 174 -26.51 29.06 -23.66
CA TRP A 174 -25.29 28.56 -23.03
C TRP A 174 -25.02 27.11 -23.44
N ASP A 175 -23.77 26.81 -23.79
CA ASP A 175 -23.34 25.46 -24.12
C ASP A 175 -23.33 24.58 -22.86
N GLU A 176 -23.95 23.41 -22.94
CA GLU A 176 -24.09 22.50 -21.81
C GLU A 176 -22.73 21.96 -21.33
N ALA A 177 -21.80 21.66 -22.24
CA ALA A 177 -20.49 21.17 -21.88
C ALA A 177 -19.68 22.24 -21.12
N ILE A 178 -19.81 23.51 -21.54
CA ILE A 178 -19.23 24.64 -20.79
C ILE A 178 -19.85 24.76 -19.40
N ILE A 179 -21.18 24.67 -19.26
CA ILE A 179 -21.83 24.67 -17.93
C ILE A 179 -21.26 23.56 -17.06
N ARG A 180 -21.24 22.32 -17.56
CA ARG A 180 -20.74 21.15 -16.81
C ARG A 180 -19.29 21.32 -16.38
N SER A 181 -18.44 21.85 -17.25
CA SER A 181 -17.01 22.10 -16.94
C SER A 181 -16.78 23.12 -15.81
N LYS A 182 -17.79 23.95 -15.52
CA LYS A 182 -17.73 25.01 -14.49
C LYS A 182 -18.40 24.63 -13.18
N LEU A 183 -19.09 23.49 -13.10
CA LEU A 183 -19.74 23.06 -11.86
C LEU A 183 -18.71 22.70 -10.79
N ILE A 184 -18.96 23.15 -9.57
CA ILE A 184 -18.09 22.88 -8.42
C ILE A 184 -18.88 22.48 -7.18
N ALA A 185 -18.31 21.57 -6.40
CA ALA A 185 -18.87 21.04 -5.18
C ALA A 185 -17.92 21.22 -3.99
N TYR A 186 -18.48 21.18 -2.78
CA TYR A 186 -17.75 21.44 -1.54
C TYR A 186 -18.06 20.39 -0.47
N THR A 187 -17.08 20.13 0.38
CA THR A 187 -17.23 19.28 1.56
C THR A 187 -16.16 19.63 2.60
N SER A 188 -16.31 19.12 3.81
CA SER A 188 -15.30 19.20 4.87
C SER A 188 -14.02 18.44 4.51
N ASP A 189 -12.85 18.93 4.94
CA ASP A 189 -11.58 18.19 4.89
C ASP A 189 -11.53 16.96 5.82
N GLN A 190 -12.56 16.80 6.66
CA GLN A 190 -12.79 15.63 7.51
C GLN A 190 -13.81 14.65 6.94
N SER A 191 -14.39 14.95 5.77
CA SER A 191 -15.40 14.10 5.13
C SER A 191 -14.84 12.73 4.73
N ASN A 192 -15.74 11.76 4.49
CA ASN A 192 -15.31 10.44 4.06
C ASN A 192 -14.69 10.51 2.65
N SER A 193 -13.69 9.68 2.37
CA SER A 193 -13.07 9.58 1.04
C SER A 193 -14.06 9.23 -0.08
N SER A 194 -15.22 8.65 0.25
CA SER A 194 -16.33 8.45 -0.68
C SER A 194 -16.82 9.75 -1.31
N VAL A 195 -16.79 10.88 -0.60
CA VAL A 195 -17.27 12.18 -1.10
C VAL A 195 -16.36 12.69 -2.21
N GLU A 196 -15.04 12.66 -1.98
CA GLU A 196 -14.05 13.00 -3.02
C GLU A 196 -14.16 12.04 -4.22
N LYS A 197 -14.33 10.74 -3.95
CA LYS A 197 -14.53 9.74 -5.01
C LYS A 197 -15.80 10.00 -5.82
N SER A 198 -16.88 10.47 -5.20
CA SER A 198 -18.11 10.85 -5.90
C SER A 198 -17.89 12.05 -6.82
N GLY A 199 -17.08 13.04 -6.43
CA GLY A 199 -16.66 14.13 -7.31
C GLY A 199 -15.93 13.62 -8.56
N ARG A 200 -14.99 12.69 -8.37
CA ARG A 200 -14.25 12.05 -9.48
C ARG A 200 -15.17 11.27 -10.43
N LEU A 201 -16.04 10.43 -9.89
CA LEU A 201 -16.98 9.62 -10.70
C LEU A 201 -18.04 10.49 -11.38
N GLY A 202 -18.47 11.57 -10.73
CA GLY A 202 -19.42 12.54 -11.27
C GLY A 202 -18.80 13.56 -12.22
N ALA A 203 -17.48 13.51 -12.46
CA ALA A 203 -16.73 14.48 -13.25
C ALA A 203 -17.00 15.94 -12.81
N MET A 204 -17.05 16.17 -11.51
CA MET A 204 -17.27 17.49 -10.90
C MET A 204 -16.19 17.76 -9.85
N THR A 205 -15.53 18.91 -9.93
CA THR A 205 -14.49 19.29 -8.96
C THR A 205 -15.08 19.35 -7.55
N MET A 206 -14.49 18.60 -6.62
CA MET A 206 -14.86 18.57 -5.21
C MET A 206 -13.77 19.26 -4.39
N LYS A 207 -14.09 20.40 -3.77
CA LYS A 207 -13.18 21.12 -2.87
C LYS A 207 -13.35 20.67 -1.43
N LEU A 208 -12.25 20.26 -0.82
CA LEU A 208 -12.15 19.97 0.61
C LEU A 208 -11.87 21.27 1.36
N LEU A 209 -12.78 21.69 2.23
CA LEU A 209 -12.72 22.95 2.94
C LEU A 209 -12.19 22.76 4.37
N PRO A 210 -11.33 23.68 4.86
CA PRO A 210 -10.76 23.57 6.20
C PRO A 210 -11.85 23.66 7.27
N THR A 211 -11.71 22.83 8.29
CA THR A 211 -12.60 22.79 9.45
C THR A 211 -12.09 23.61 10.64
N ASP A 212 -12.97 23.91 11.58
CA ASP A 212 -12.61 24.59 12.83
C ASP A 212 -11.88 23.66 13.82
N GLU A 213 -11.64 24.15 15.04
CA GLU A 213 -10.92 23.37 16.06
C GLU A 213 -11.66 22.13 16.56
N LYS A 214 -12.98 22.08 16.34
CA LYS A 214 -13.85 20.94 16.64
C LYS A 214 -14.02 20.04 15.42
N CYS A 215 -13.21 20.22 14.38
CA CYS A 215 -13.28 19.46 13.14
C CYS A 215 -14.64 19.64 12.41
N SER A 216 -15.31 20.78 12.61
CA SER A 216 -16.61 21.12 12.02
C SER A 216 -16.45 22.11 10.87
N LEU A 217 -17.13 21.86 9.75
CA LEU A 217 -17.24 22.82 8.64
C LEU A 217 -18.21 23.95 9.03
N ARG A 218 -17.75 25.19 8.84
CA ARG A 218 -18.43 26.41 9.26
C ARG A 218 -18.92 27.23 8.08
N GLY A 219 -20.01 27.97 8.29
CA GLY A 219 -20.63 28.78 7.24
C GLY A 219 -19.72 29.88 6.70
N ALA A 220 -18.86 30.47 7.54
CA ALA A 220 -17.90 31.49 7.11
C ALA A 220 -16.95 30.96 6.03
N THR A 221 -16.33 29.79 6.27
CA THR A 221 -15.42 29.13 5.32
C THR A 221 -16.14 28.79 4.01
N LEU A 222 -17.35 28.24 4.09
CA LEU A 222 -18.15 27.90 2.91
C LEU A 222 -18.50 29.17 2.10
N LEU A 223 -18.98 30.22 2.76
CA LEU A 223 -19.41 31.46 2.11
C LEU A 223 -18.26 32.19 1.42
N GLU A 224 -17.09 32.26 2.07
CA GLU A 224 -15.90 32.87 1.48
C GLU A 224 -15.47 32.11 0.21
N THR A 225 -15.43 30.78 0.28
CA THR A 225 -15.06 29.94 -0.86
C THR A 225 -16.05 30.07 -2.01
N ILE A 226 -17.36 30.00 -1.73
CA ILE A 226 -18.41 30.18 -2.75
C ILE A 226 -18.28 31.52 -3.47
N LYS A 227 -18.06 32.61 -2.74
CA LYS A 227 -17.92 33.95 -3.34
C LYS A 227 -16.73 34.00 -4.28
N LYS A 228 -15.58 33.49 -3.84
CA LYS A 228 -14.37 33.41 -4.66
C LYS A 228 -14.59 32.57 -5.93
N ASP A 229 -15.23 31.42 -5.80
CA ASP A 229 -15.48 30.55 -6.96
C ASP A 229 -16.46 31.17 -7.97
N ILE A 230 -17.45 31.92 -7.50
CA ILE A 230 -18.32 32.70 -8.38
C ILE A 230 -17.52 33.80 -9.11
N GLU A 231 -16.62 34.50 -8.40
CA GLU A 231 -15.72 35.51 -8.99
C GLU A 231 -14.79 34.90 -10.04
N ASP A 232 -14.29 33.69 -9.80
CA ASP A 232 -13.45 32.92 -10.72
C ASP A 232 -14.24 32.27 -11.88
N GLY A 233 -15.57 32.46 -11.91
CA GLY A 233 -16.45 32.01 -13.00
C GLY A 233 -16.93 30.56 -12.90
N PHE A 234 -16.76 29.92 -11.74
CA PHE A 234 -17.33 28.61 -11.42
C PHE A 234 -18.80 28.73 -10.97
N ILE A 235 -19.50 27.61 -10.99
CA ILE A 235 -20.92 27.48 -10.65
C ILE A 235 -21.04 26.54 -9.44
N PRO A 236 -21.19 27.09 -8.23
CA PRO A 236 -21.49 26.31 -7.02
C PRO A 236 -22.75 25.46 -7.21
N CYS A 237 -22.65 24.15 -6.99
CA CYS A 237 -23.72 23.21 -7.32
C CYS A 237 -24.11 22.26 -6.18
N TYR A 238 -23.15 21.81 -5.37
CA TYR A 238 -23.38 20.74 -4.39
C TYR A 238 -22.51 20.92 -3.14
N VAL A 239 -23.09 20.72 -1.96
CA VAL A 239 -22.39 20.70 -0.66
C VAL A 239 -22.72 19.39 0.04
N VAL A 240 -21.68 18.69 0.52
CA VAL A 240 -21.84 17.57 1.44
C VAL A 240 -21.46 18.01 2.85
N ALA A 241 -22.43 18.03 3.75
CA ALA A 241 -22.22 18.24 5.17
C ALA A 241 -22.22 16.89 5.89
N THR A 242 -21.24 16.66 6.76
CA THR A 242 -21.05 15.38 7.44
C THR A 242 -21.48 15.47 8.90
N LEU A 243 -22.39 14.59 9.32
CA LEU A 243 -22.78 14.39 10.72
C LEU A 243 -22.16 13.09 11.23
N GLY A 244 -21.03 13.20 11.93
CA GLY A 244 -20.21 12.06 12.35
C GLY A 244 -19.10 11.75 11.33
N THR A 245 -18.11 12.65 11.24
CA THR A 245 -16.94 12.50 10.35
C THR A 245 -16.14 11.23 10.65
N THR A 246 -15.51 10.64 9.64
CA THR A 246 -14.83 9.34 9.82
C THR A 246 -13.64 9.37 10.80
N PRO A 247 -12.76 10.40 10.77
CA PRO A 247 -11.59 10.41 11.65
C PRO A 247 -11.94 10.61 13.13
N THR A 248 -12.94 11.45 13.42
CA THR A 248 -13.15 12.05 14.76
C THR A 248 -14.61 12.12 15.21
N CYS A 249 -15.55 11.68 14.38
CA CYS A 249 -17.00 11.74 14.62
C CYS A 249 -17.50 13.17 14.90
N ALA A 250 -16.90 14.17 14.26
CA ALA A 250 -17.32 15.56 14.33
C ALA A 250 -18.59 15.84 13.52
N PHE A 251 -19.22 16.99 13.76
CA PHE A 251 -20.49 17.37 13.15
C PHE A 251 -20.36 18.75 12.47
N ASP A 252 -20.61 18.81 11.17
CA ASP A 252 -20.67 20.07 10.42
C ASP A 252 -21.90 20.90 10.83
N ASN A 253 -21.78 22.23 10.82
CA ASN A 253 -22.81 23.10 11.37
C ASN A 253 -23.91 23.45 10.35
N LEU A 254 -24.97 22.63 10.30
CA LEU A 254 -26.05 22.80 9.30
C LEU A 254 -26.85 24.10 9.46
N ASP A 255 -26.98 24.65 10.66
CA ASP A 255 -27.66 25.93 10.88
C ASP A 255 -26.91 27.10 10.21
N GLU A 256 -25.60 26.97 10.02
CA GLU A 256 -24.79 27.91 9.25
C GLU A 256 -24.75 27.58 7.76
N LEU A 257 -24.56 26.30 7.41
CA LEU A 257 -24.39 25.85 6.01
C LEU A 257 -25.70 25.90 5.21
N GLY A 258 -26.81 25.49 5.82
CA GLY A 258 -28.13 25.39 5.18
C GLY A 258 -28.63 26.70 4.59
N PRO A 259 -28.70 27.80 5.36
CA PRO A 259 -29.11 29.11 4.83
C PRO A 259 -28.23 29.61 3.68
N ILE A 260 -26.93 29.30 3.69
CA ILE A 260 -26.01 29.62 2.58
C ILE A 260 -26.38 28.81 1.34
N CYS A 261 -26.55 27.50 1.48
CA CYS A 261 -26.90 26.62 0.36
C CYS A 261 -28.21 27.07 -0.30
N ASN A 262 -29.24 27.36 0.50
CA ASN A 262 -30.51 27.89 0.00
C ASN A 262 -30.35 29.24 -0.73
N LYS A 263 -29.58 30.17 -0.16
CA LYS A 263 -29.36 31.51 -0.75
C LYS A 263 -28.70 31.43 -2.12
N TYR A 264 -27.78 30.49 -2.31
CA TYR A 264 -27.02 30.33 -3.55
C TYR A 264 -27.59 29.23 -4.48
N ASN A 265 -28.75 28.64 -4.15
CA ASN A 265 -29.36 27.52 -4.88
C ASN A 265 -28.40 26.33 -5.07
N ILE A 266 -27.66 25.99 -4.02
CA ILE A 266 -26.72 24.87 -3.96
C ILE A 266 -27.41 23.71 -3.26
N TRP A 267 -27.33 22.51 -3.84
CA TRP A 267 -27.90 21.32 -3.22
C TRP A 267 -27.12 20.94 -1.96
N LEU A 268 -27.79 20.80 -0.82
CA LEU A 268 -27.23 20.35 0.45
C LEU A 268 -27.55 18.87 0.69
N HIS A 269 -26.52 18.03 0.63
CA HIS A 269 -26.58 16.62 1.03
C HIS A 269 -25.97 16.43 2.42
N ILE A 270 -26.68 15.71 3.29
CA ILE A 270 -26.18 15.33 4.61
C ILE A 270 -25.73 13.87 4.59
N ASP A 271 -24.44 13.64 4.82
CA ASP A 271 -23.90 12.31 5.12
C ASP A 271 -23.85 12.09 6.63
N ALA A 272 -24.80 11.30 7.14
CA ALA A 272 -24.86 10.87 8.53
C ALA A 272 -24.59 9.36 8.66
N ALA A 273 -23.76 8.76 7.79
CA ALA A 273 -23.58 7.31 7.68
C ALA A 273 -23.49 6.57 9.02
N TYR A 274 -22.67 7.07 9.97
CA TYR A 274 -22.55 6.47 11.31
C TYR A 274 -23.51 7.11 12.33
N ALA A 275 -23.38 8.42 12.57
CA ALA A 275 -24.09 9.07 13.68
C ALA A 275 -25.60 9.20 13.46
N GLY A 276 -26.09 9.04 12.22
CA GLY A 276 -27.53 9.04 11.92
C GLY A 276 -28.31 8.01 12.72
N ALA A 277 -27.71 6.85 13.03
CA ALA A 277 -28.35 5.85 13.90
C ALA A 277 -28.61 6.37 15.32
N ALA A 278 -27.85 7.34 15.82
CA ALA A 278 -28.06 7.91 17.15
C ALA A 278 -29.35 8.73 17.25
N PHE A 279 -29.86 9.26 16.14
CA PHE A 279 -31.04 10.14 16.14
C PHE A 279 -32.37 9.39 16.37
N VAL A 280 -32.33 8.04 16.43
CA VAL A 280 -33.44 7.25 16.99
C VAL A 280 -33.68 7.58 18.47
N CYS A 281 -32.67 8.09 19.17
CA CYS A 281 -32.75 8.63 20.53
C CYS A 281 -32.98 10.14 20.48
N PRO A 282 -34.12 10.65 20.99
CA PRO A 282 -34.46 12.07 20.92
C PRO A 282 -33.40 13.03 21.47
N GLU A 283 -32.69 12.62 22.52
CA GLU A 283 -31.65 13.42 23.19
C GLU A 283 -30.42 13.72 22.33
N TYR A 284 -30.21 13.03 21.20
CA TYR A 284 -29.09 13.30 20.27
C TYR A 284 -29.51 14.08 19.03
N ARG A 285 -30.81 14.35 18.85
CA ARG A 285 -31.33 15.02 17.64
C ARG A 285 -30.91 16.48 17.50
N TYR A 286 -30.44 17.12 18.58
CA TYR A 286 -29.90 18.48 18.51
C TYR A 286 -28.68 18.58 17.56
N LEU A 287 -27.97 17.47 17.33
CA LEU A 287 -26.81 17.40 16.44
C LEU A 287 -27.18 17.42 14.95
N MET A 288 -28.46 17.32 14.62
CA MET A 288 -28.99 17.54 13.28
C MET A 288 -29.83 18.83 13.19
N SER A 289 -29.64 19.77 14.12
CA SER A 289 -30.22 21.12 14.01
C SER A 289 -29.82 21.73 12.66
N GLY A 290 -30.80 22.18 11.88
CA GLY A 290 -30.61 22.66 10.51
C GLY A 290 -30.94 21.64 9.40
N VAL A 291 -31.28 20.39 9.74
CA VAL A 291 -31.63 19.33 8.75
C VAL A 291 -32.76 19.72 7.79
N GLN A 292 -33.65 20.63 8.18
CA GLN A 292 -34.74 21.13 7.32
C GLN A 292 -34.25 21.83 6.04
N TYR A 293 -33.00 22.30 6.03
CA TYR A 293 -32.37 22.92 4.86
C TYR A 293 -31.84 21.90 3.85
N ALA A 294 -31.72 20.63 4.21
CA ALA A 294 -31.14 19.63 3.32
C ALA A 294 -32.08 19.24 2.19
N ASP A 295 -31.50 18.99 1.02
CA ASP A 295 -32.18 18.42 -0.13
C ASP A 295 -32.15 16.89 -0.09
N SER A 296 -31.10 16.30 0.50
CA SER A 296 -31.03 14.86 0.75
C SER A 296 -30.25 14.51 2.02
N PHE A 297 -30.59 13.37 2.61
CA PHE A 297 -30.01 12.87 3.86
C PHE A 297 -29.76 11.36 3.75
N ASN A 298 -28.57 10.88 4.10
CA ASN A 298 -28.32 9.44 4.23
C ASN A 298 -27.80 9.04 5.61
N PHE A 299 -28.14 7.82 6.03
CA PHE A 299 -27.41 7.12 7.09
C PHE A 299 -27.38 5.61 6.83
N ASN A 300 -26.50 4.88 7.52
CA ASN A 300 -26.37 3.43 7.35
C ASN A 300 -26.97 2.67 8.53
N PRO A 301 -28.17 2.08 8.39
CA PRO A 301 -28.64 1.06 9.32
C PRO A 301 -27.62 -0.07 9.54
N HIS A 302 -26.84 -0.40 8.49
CA HIS A 302 -25.79 -1.41 8.58
C HIS A 302 -24.54 -1.03 9.36
N LYS A 303 -24.39 0.22 9.80
CA LYS A 303 -23.29 0.58 10.70
C LYS A 303 -23.68 0.32 12.15
N TRP A 304 -24.75 0.95 12.61
CA TRP A 304 -25.02 1.03 14.06
C TRP A 304 -26.48 0.77 14.46
N LEU A 305 -27.34 0.33 13.52
CA LEU A 305 -28.76 0.07 13.77
C LEU A 305 -29.15 -1.41 13.61
N LEU A 306 -28.23 -2.33 13.94
CA LEU A 306 -28.45 -3.79 14.01
C LEU A 306 -28.93 -4.49 12.71
N VAL A 307 -28.93 -3.83 11.56
CA VAL A 307 -29.18 -4.45 10.23
C VAL A 307 -27.86 -4.92 9.63
N ASN A 308 -27.75 -6.10 9.03
CA ASN A 308 -26.50 -6.52 8.37
C ASN A 308 -26.26 -5.80 7.03
N PHE A 309 -25.00 -5.63 6.65
CA PHE A 309 -24.61 -5.10 5.33
C PHE A 309 -25.16 -5.98 4.17
N ASP A 310 -25.58 -5.42 3.03
CA ASP A 310 -25.73 -3.99 2.68
C ASP A 310 -27.09 -3.41 3.14
N CYS A 311 -27.11 -2.13 3.55
CA CYS A 311 -28.34 -1.39 3.87
C CYS A 311 -28.04 0.09 4.16
N SER A 312 -28.12 0.99 3.17
CA SER A 312 -27.97 2.43 3.35
C SER A 312 -29.31 3.11 3.07
N ALA A 313 -29.77 3.97 3.96
CA ALA A 313 -31.06 4.63 3.82
C ALA A 313 -30.83 6.07 3.32
N LEU A 314 -31.41 6.42 2.16
CA LEU A 314 -31.32 7.74 1.53
C LEU A 314 -32.71 8.35 1.45
N TRP A 315 -32.86 9.58 1.93
CA TRP A 315 -34.03 10.41 1.73
C TRP A 315 -33.72 11.60 0.84
N VAL A 316 -34.71 12.00 0.05
CA VAL A 316 -34.66 13.20 -0.79
C VAL A 316 -35.93 14.00 -0.60
N LYS A 317 -35.80 15.32 -0.55
CA LYS A 317 -36.90 16.26 -0.34
C LYS A 317 -37.81 16.35 -1.56
N ASP A 318 -37.25 16.12 -2.74
CA ASP A 318 -37.95 16.06 -4.01
C ASP A 318 -37.37 14.97 -4.91
N SER A 319 -38.10 13.86 -5.04
CA SER A 319 -37.66 12.71 -5.83
C SER A 319 -37.74 12.88 -7.33
N ARG A 320 -38.41 13.94 -7.80
CA ARG A 320 -38.47 14.26 -9.23
C ARG A 320 -37.09 14.54 -9.78
N PHE A 321 -36.19 15.13 -8.99
CA PHE A 321 -34.80 15.35 -9.39
C PHE A 321 -34.06 14.05 -9.68
N PHE A 322 -34.32 12.96 -8.94
CA PHE A 322 -33.74 11.66 -9.26
C PHE A 322 -34.35 11.10 -10.54
N THR A 323 -35.67 11.17 -10.66
CA THR A 323 -36.38 10.65 -11.83
C THR A 323 -35.95 11.36 -13.11
N GLU A 324 -35.89 12.69 -13.11
CA GLU A 324 -35.44 13.50 -14.24
C GLU A 324 -33.97 13.26 -14.61
N SER A 325 -33.13 12.93 -13.63
CA SER A 325 -31.69 12.69 -13.85
C SER A 325 -31.40 11.28 -14.39
N PHE A 326 -32.18 10.28 -14.01
CA PHE A 326 -31.86 8.86 -14.26
C PHE A 326 -32.88 8.13 -15.14
N ASN A 327 -33.98 8.77 -15.55
CA ASN A 327 -34.99 8.12 -16.38
C ASN A 327 -34.42 7.68 -17.75
N VAL A 328 -34.71 6.44 -18.14
CA VAL A 328 -34.44 5.89 -19.46
C VAL A 328 -35.68 5.09 -19.88
N GLU A 329 -36.36 5.56 -20.92
CA GLU A 329 -37.60 4.93 -21.40
C GLU A 329 -37.32 3.78 -22.38
N ARG A 330 -37.88 2.61 -22.08
CA ARG A 330 -37.84 1.40 -22.92
C ARG A 330 -39.17 0.67 -22.83
N ILE A 331 -39.66 0.18 -23.98
CA ILE A 331 -40.99 -0.44 -24.07
C ILE A 331 -41.17 -1.69 -23.18
N TYR A 332 -40.10 -2.43 -22.90
CA TYR A 332 -40.14 -3.62 -22.04
C TYR A 332 -40.16 -3.30 -20.54
N LEU A 333 -39.98 -2.03 -20.17
CA LEU A 333 -40.05 -1.52 -18.80
C LEU A 333 -41.38 -0.82 -18.50
N ALA A 334 -42.20 -0.58 -19.54
CA ALA A 334 -43.48 0.09 -19.44
C ALA A 334 -44.50 -0.76 -18.69
N ASN A 335 -45.31 -0.12 -17.85
CA ASN A 335 -46.41 -0.79 -17.15
C ASN A 335 -47.60 0.15 -17.00
N ASN A 336 -48.81 -0.44 -16.89
CA ASN A 336 -50.07 0.31 -16.80
C ASN A 336 -50.28 1.04 -15.46
N LYS A 337 -49.25 1.12 -14.61
CA LYS A 337 -49.23 1.74 -13.29
C LYS A 337 -48.17 2.84 -13.16
N GLU A 338 -47.50 3.20 -14.25
CA GLU A 338 -46.57 4.34 -14.29
C GLU A 338 -47.27 5.63 -13.82
N GLY A 339 -46.64 6.34 -12.90
CA GLY A 339 -47.18 7.56 -12.27
C GLY A 339 -48.17 7.35 -11.11
N GLN A 340 -48.55 6.10 -10.77
CA GLN A 340 -49.44 5.81 -9.61
C GLN A 340 -48.67 5.42 -8.34
N THR A 341 -47.39 5.06 -8.45
CA THR A 341 -46.52 4.57 -7.36
C THR A 341 -45.05 4.83 -7.70
N HIS A 342 -44.15 4.78 -6.72
CA HIS A 342 -42.72 5.00 -6.95
C HIS A 342 -42.10 3.82 -7.70
N ASP A 343 -41.41 4.14 -8.80
CA ASP A 343 -40.52 3.20 -9.46
C ASP A 343 -39.06 3.48 -9.05
N TYR A 344 -38.61 2.77 -8.01
CA TYR A 344 -37.30 2.98 -7.39
C TYR A 344 -36.11 2.75 -8.32
N ARG A 345 -36.29 2.15 -9.51
CA ARG A 345 -35.20 2.08 -10.52
C ARG A 345 -34.68 3.46 -10.90
N HIS A 346 -35.53 4.49 -10.80
CA HIS A 346 -35.18 5.87 -11.13
C HIS A 346 -34.51 6.62 -9.97
N TRP A 347 -34.33 5.96 -8.82
CA TRP A 347 -33.82 6.56 -7.58
C TRP A 347 -32.45 5.98 -7.19
N GLN A 348 -31.85 5.19 -8.07
CA GLN A 348 -30.60 4.47 -7.85
C GLN A 348 -29.85 4.33 -9.18
N ILE A 349 -28.60 3.90 -9.13
CA ILE A 349 -27.76 3.68 -10.33
C ILE A 349 -28.16 2.40 -11.08
N PRO A 350 -28.29 1.22 -10.45
CA PRO A 350 -28.59 -0.01 -11.18
C PRO A 350 -30.09 -0.17 -11.50
N LEU A 351 -30.43 -1.01 -12.47
CA LEU A 351 -31.83 -1.36 -12.76
C LEU A 351 -32.43 -2.27 -11.68
N GLY A 352 -31.79 -3.42 -11.43
CA GLY A 352 -32.26 -4.43 -10.49
C GLY A 352 -32.03 -4.02 -9.03
N ARG A 353 -32.96 -4.39 -8.14
CA ARG A 353 -32.81 -4.24 -6.69
C ARG A 353 -33.44 -5.41 -5.94
N ARG A 354 -32.80 -5.81 -4.84
CA ARG A 354 -33.24 -6.91 -3.96
C ARG A 354 -34.18 -6.41 -2.87
N PHE A 355 -34.84 -7.33 -2.17
CA PHE A 355 -35.81 -7.02 -1.11
C PHE A 355 -35.19 -6.58 0.23
N ARG A 356 -34.38 -5.50 0.20
CA ARG A 356 -33.63 -4.99 1.37
C ARG A 356 -34.52 -4.61 2.55
N ALA A 357 -35.70 -4.06 2.27
CA ALA A 357 -36.65 -3.62 3.29
C ALA A 357 -37.09 -4.73 4.25
N LEU A 358 -37.03 -6.00 3.83
CA LEU A 358 -37.48 -7.12 4.65
C LEU A 358 -36.64 -7.27 5.93
N LYS A 359 -35.31 -7.22 5.84
CA LYS A 359 -34.45 -7.30 7.04
C LYS A 359 -34.56 -6.06 7.93
N VAL A 360 -34.78 -4.88 7.34
CA VAL A 360 -35.03 -3.64 8.11
C VAL A 360 -36.33 -3.79 8.90
N TRP A 361 -37.39 -4.25 8.25
CA TRP A 361 -38.69 -4.50 8.87
C TRP A 361 -38.59 -5.50 10.03
N PHE A 362 -37.85 -6.60 9.86
CA PHE A 362 -37.61 -7.58 10.92
C PHE A 362 -36.90 -6.95 12.13
N VAL A 363 -35.82 -6.20 11.91
CA VAL A 363 -35.08 -5.53 13.00
C VAL A 363 -35.97 -4.54 13.74
N LEU A 364 -36.69 -3.67 13.03
CA LEU A 364 -37.59 -2.68 13.63
C LEU A 364 -38.69 -3.35 14.46
N ARG A 365 -39.28 -4.45 13.97
CA ARG A 365 -40.37 -5.14 14.67
C ARG A 365 -39.91 -5.99 15.85
N LEU A 366 -38.77 -6.66 15.74
CA LEU A 366 -38.31 -7.62 16.75
C LEU A 366 -37.52 -6.97 17.89
N TYR A 367 -36.79 -5.89 17.62
CA TYR A 367 -36.16 -5.09 18.69
C TYR A 367 -37.09 -4.01 19.25
N GLY A 368 -37.98 -3.48 18.42
CA GLY A 368 -38.76 -2.29 18.74
C GLY A 368 -37.88 -1.04 18.87
N VAL A 369 -38.53 0.12 18.97
CA VAL A 369 -37.84 1.41 19.14
C VAL A 369 -37.01 1.44 20.43
N GLU A 370 -37.58 0.93 21.53
CA GLU A 370 -36.91 0.90 22.84
C GLU A 370 -35.63 0.06 22.83
N GLY A 371 -35.64 -1.10 22.18
CA GLY A 371 -34.46 -1.96 22.07
C GLY A 371 -33.34 -1.30 21.26
N LEU A 372 -33.68 -0.63 20.15
CA LEU A 372 -32.73 0.11 19.32
C LEU A 372 -32.14 1.31 20.08
N GLN A 373 -32.97 2.09 20.77
CA GLN A 373 -32.50 3.20 21.59
C GLN A 373 -31.61 2.72 22.75
N LYS A 374 -31.97 1.61 23.40
CA LYS A 374 -31.14 0.99 24.44
C LYS A 374 -29.78 0.57 23.89
N HIS A 375 -29.72 -0.02 22.70
CA HIS A 375 -28.46 -0.40 22.04
C HIS A 375 -27.54 0.80 21.79
N ILE A 376 -28.08 1.89 21.23
CA ILE A 376 -27.33 3.14 21.00
C ILE A 376 -26.81 3.72 22.31
N ARG A 377 -27.69 3.89 23.31
CA ARG A 377 -27.33 4.45 24.62
C ARG A 377 -26.25 3.61 25.30
N HIS A 378 -26.38 2.29 25.28
CA HIS A 378 -25.41 1.39 25.87
C HIS A 378 -24.03 1.51 25.20
N THR A 379 -23.99 1.59 23.86
CA THR A 379 -22.72 1.72 23.13
C THR A 379 -22.01 3.05 23.46
N ILE A 380 -22.79 4.13 23.62
CA ILE A 380 -22.28 5.45 24.05
C ILE A 380 -21.79 5.41 25.51
N GLU A 381 -22.52 4.72 26.40
CA GLU A 381 -22.12 4.51 27.80
C GLU A 381 -20.78 3.75 27.90
N LEU A 382 -20.59 2.71 27.08
CA LEU A 382 -19.33 1.99 26.99
C LEU A 382 -18.18 2.91 26.55
N ALA A 383 -18.44 3.82 25.61
CA ALA A 383 -17.45 4.80 25.18
C ALA A 383 -17.13 5.77 26.34
N GLN A 384 -18.12 6.34 27.00
CA GLN A 384 -17.90 7.19 28.19
C GLN A 384 -17.06 6.49 29.27
N ARG A 385 -17.28 5.19 29.47
CA ARG A 385 -16.47 4.38 30.37
C ARG A 385 -15.02 4.22 29.90
N PHE A 386 -14.79 3.97 28.62
CA PHE A 386 -13.44 3.88 28.07
C PHE A 386 -12.70 5.23 28.13
N GLU A 387 -13.39 6.32 27.83
CA GLU A 387 -12.89 7.70 27.97
C GLU A 387 -12.42 7.95 29.41
N LYS A 388 -13.21 7.54 30.41
CA LYS A 388 -12.81 7.63 31.81
C LYS A 388 -11.52 6.85 32.11
N LEU A 389 -11.40 5.61 31.61
CA LEU A 389 -10.19 4.80 31.80
C LEU A 389 -8.94 5.45 31.18
N VAL A 390 -9.09 6.09 30.02
CA VAL A 390 -8.00 6.81 29.35
C VAL A 390 -7.61 8.07 30.16
N ASN A 391 -8.59 8.83 30.64
CA ASN A 391 -8.35 10.03 31.43
C ASN A 391 -7.75 9.74 32.82
N ASP A 392 -8.09 8.60 33.42
CA ASP A 392 -7.54 8.15 34.71
C ASP A 392 -6.05 7.73 34.60
N ASP A 393 -5.54 7.47 33.38
CA ASP A 393 -4.14 7.11 33.12
C ASP A 393 -3.33 8.31 32.61
N ASN A 394 -2.41 8.80 33.44
CA ASN A 394 -1.64 10.01 33.14
C ASN A 394 -0.72 9.91 31.92
N ARG A 395 -0.48 8.70 31.38
CA ARG A 395 0.34 8.47 30.17
C ARG A 395 -0.41 8.81 28.90
N PHE A 396 -1.74 8.82 28.94
CA PHE A 396 -2.58 9.06 27.77
C PHE A 396 -3.16 10.47 27.77
N GLU A 397 -3.57 10.91 26.59
CA GLU A 397 -4.38 12.11 26.37
C GLU A 397 -5.45 11.83 25.30
N ILE A 398 -6.56 12.57 25.40
CA ILE A 398 -7.65 12.57 24.43
C ILE A 398 -7.55 13.90 23.67
N PRO A 399 -6.99 13.90 22.44
CA PRO A 399 -6.73 15.14 21.70
C PRO A 399 -8.01 15.82 21.20
N ILE A 400 -9.13 15.08 21.12
CA ILE A 400 -10.41 15.53 20.59
C ILE A 400 -11.53 14.93 21.44
N GLU A 401 -12.50 15.75 21.82
CA GLU A 401 -13.65 15.35 22.63
C GLU A 401 -14.35 14.10 22.04
N ARG A 402 -14.70 13.15 22.92
CA ARG A 402 -15.46 11.97 22.53
C ARG A 402 -16.80 12.38 21.95
N GLN A 403 -17.08 11.92 20.74
CA GLN A 403 -18.39 12.03 20.11
C GLN A 403 -18.98 10.64 19.92
N MET A 404 -20.22 10.45 20.37
CA MET A 404 -20.94 9.17 20.24
C MET A 404 -20.15 7.99 20.82
N GLY A 405 -19.99 6.91 20.05
CA GLY A 405 -19.21 5.72 20.40
C GLY A 405 -17.74 5.76 19.99
N LEU A 406 -17.23 6.87 19.42
CA LEU A 406 -15.83 6.98 18.97
C LEU A 406 -14.99 7.76 19.97
N ILE A 407 -13.82 7.21 20.31
CA ILE A 407 -12.80 7.85 21.13
C ILE A 407 -11.49 7.90 20.36
N CYS A 408 -10.91 9.10 20.31
CA CYS A 408 -9.58 9.34 19.80
C CYS A 408 -8.64 9.49 21.00
N PHE A 409 -7.64 8.63 21.14
CA PHE A 409 -6.70 8.70 22.26
C PHE A 409 -5.27 8.47 21.79
N ARG A 410 -4.30 9.02 22.51
CA ARG A 410 -2.88 8.86 22.18
C ARG A 410 -2.03 8.83 23.44
N LEU A 411 -0.81 8.32 23.32
CA LEU A 411 0.19 8.50 24.37
C LEU A 411 0.68 9.95 24.33
N LYS A 412 0.86 10.55 25.51
CA LYS A 412 1.48 11.87 25.63
C LYS A 412 2.91 11.81 25.08
N GLY A 413 3.29 12.84 24.32
CA GLY A 413 4.60 12.94 23.68
C GLY A 413 4.56 12.75 22.16
N GLU A 414 5.65 12.19 21.63
CA GLU A 414 5.85 12.02 20.19
C GLU A 414 4.90 10.99 19.57
N ASP A 415 4.50 11.21 18.32
CA ASP A 415 3.60 10.31 17.58
C ASP A 415 4.13 8.87 17.47
N LYS A 416 5.46 8.70 17.44
CA LYS A 416 6.13 7.39 17.42
C LYS A 416 5.65 6.49 18.57
N LEU A 417 5.36 7.04 19.75
CA LEU A 417 4.86 6.26 20.89
C LEU A 417 3.49 5.66 20.61
N THR A 418 2.60 6.46 20.04
CA THR A 418 1.24 6.03 19.70
C THR A 418 1.26 5.02 18.56
N MET A 419 2.11 5.22 17.55
CA MET A 419 2.30 4.26 16.46
C MET A 419 2.87 2.92 16.96
N GLN A 420 3.85 2.95 17.88
CA GLN A 420 4.38 1.73 18.51
C GLN A 420 3.32 1.00 19.34
N LEU A 421 2.44 1.73 20.04
CA LEU A 421 1.30 1.14 20.74
C LEU A 421 0.36 0.43 19.75
N LEU A 422 -0.01 1.09 18.64
CA LEU A 422 -0.85 0.50 17.61
C LEU A 422 -0.22 -0.76 17.02
N ASP A 423 1.06 -0.73 16.65
CA ASP A 423 1.78 -1.89 16.11
C ASP A 423 1.79 -3.08 17.09
N ARG A 424 1.93 -2.82 18.40
CA ARG A 424 1.84 -3.85 19.44
C ARG A 424 0.45 -4.44 19.58
N LEU A 425 -0.60 -3.61 19.49
CA LEU A 425 -1.98 -4.08 19.54
C LEU A 425 -2.30 -4.94 18.32
N MET A 426 -1.91 -4.48 17.13
CA MET A 426 -2.09 -5.17 15.86
C MET A 426 -1.34 -6.49 15.78
N SER A 427 -0.09 -6.54 16.26
CA SER A 427 0.71 -7.78 16.29
C SER A 427 0.17 -8.82 17.26
N ARG A 428 -0.45 -8.38 18.38
CA ARG A 428 -1.14 -9.27 19.33
C ARG A 428 -2.47 -9.79 18.81
N ARG A 429 -3.12 -9.11 17.86
CA ARG A 429 -4.36 -9.52 17.17
C ARG A 429 -5.61 -9.71 18.05
N LYS A 430 -5.49 -9.51 19.36
CA LYS A 430 -6.59 -9.65 20.32
C LYS A 430 -7.58 -8.51 20.24
N ILE A 431 -7.14 -7.31 19.88
CA ILE A 431 -8.01 -6.17 19.58
C ILE A 431 -7.57 -5.56 18.25
N TYR A 432 -8.50 -4.92 17.55
CA TYR A 432 -8.19 -4.16 16.34
C TYR A 432 -8.59 -2.70 16.52
N VAL A 433 -7.62 -1.80 16.43
CA VAL A 433 -7.78 -0.34 16.40
C VAL A 433 -7.03 0.21 15.19
N ILE A 434 -7.43 1.38 14.67
CA ILE A 434 -6.77 2.00 13.51
C ILE A 434 -6.19 3.36 13.87
N PRO A 435 -5.11 3.80 13.19
CA PRO A 435 -4.61 5.15 13.33
C PRO A 435 -5.56 6.17 12.70
N GLY A 436 -5.65 7.34 13.32
CA GLY A 436 -6.20 8.58 12.76
C GLY A 436 -5.18 9.71 12.91
N ALA A 437 -5.39 10.79 12.17
CA ALA A 437 -4.55 11.99 12.25
C ALA A 437 -5.41 13.26 12.26
N TYR A 438 -5.01 14.23 13.08
CA TYR A 438 -5.64 15.55 13.15
C TYR A 438 -4.59 16.61 13.50
N ARG A 439 -4.54 17.72 12.74
CA ARG A 439 -3.55 18.80 12.90
C ARG A 439 -2.12 18.25 13.09
N GLU A 440 -1.74 17.32 12.21
CA GLU A 440 -0.42 16.66 12.22
C GLU A 440 -0.12 15.78 13.44
N LYS A 441 -1.09 15.53 14.34
CA LYS A 441 -0.96 14.60 15.46
C LYS A 441 -1.63 13.27 15.17
N TRP A 442 -0.92 12.18 15.47
CA TRP A 442 -1.44 10.82 15.33
C TRP A 442 -2.12 10.35 16.61
N PHE A 443 -3.25 9.67 16.45
CA PHE A 443 -3.99 9.06 17.54
C PHE A 443 -4.50 7.67 17.16
N ALA A 444 -4.80 6.86 18.17
CA ALA A 444 -5.57 5.63 18.00
C ALA A 444 -7.07 5.98 17.99
N SER A 445 -7.78 5.53 16.98
CA SER A 445 -9.24 5.58 16.91
C SER A 445 -9.81 4.26 17.41
N ALA A 446 -10.60 4.31 18.47
CA ALA A 446 -11.35 3.17 18.98
C ALA A 446 -12.84 3.48 19.00
N VAL A 447 -13.63 2.67 18.29
CA VAL A 447 -15.08 2.68 18.38
C VAL A 447 -15.53 1.55 19.30
N THR A 448 -16.45 1.84 20.21
CA THR A 448 -17.06 0.77 21.03
C THR A 448 -18.01 -0.07 20.16
N PRO A 449 -17.77 -1.37 19.98
CA PRO A 449 -18.72 -2.24 19.33
C PRO A 449 -19.92 -2.42 20.25
N GLY A 450 -21.12 -2.36 19.68
CA GLY A 450 -22.32 -2.76 20.42
C GLY A 450 -22.40 -4.28 20.52
N ASP A 451 -22.99 -4.80 21.59
CA ASP A 451 -23.31 -6.22 21.68
C ASP A 451 -24.28 -6.58 20.54
N GLY A 452 -23.90 -7.52 19.67
CA GLY A 452 -24.65 -7.96 18.50
C GLY A 452 -25.97 -8.70 18.81
N GLY A 453 -26.68 -8.31 19.88
CA GLY A 453 -28.00 -8.78 20.25
C GLY A 453 -28.03 -10.06 21.09
N SER A 454 -26.92 -10.52 21.67
CA SER A 454 -26.85 -11.81 22.40
C SER A 454 -27.43 -11.81 23.82
N GLY A 455 -27.99 -10.70 24.31
CA GLY A 455 -28.76 -10.65 25.56
C GLY A 455 -28.00 -10.93 26.86
N LYS A 456 -26.71 -11.31 26.81
CA LYS A 456 -25.83 -11.46 27.98
C LYS A 456 -25.08 -10.15 28.20
N GLU A 457 -25.24 -9.54 29.37
CA GLU A 457 -24.52 -8.34 29.78
C GLU A 457 -23.01 -8.50 29.63
N VAL A 458 -22.35 -7.47 29.10
CA VAL A 458 -20.90 -7.29 29.13
C VAL A 458 -20.43 -7.44 30.58
N PRO A 459 -19.62 -8.46 30.94
CA PRO A 459 -18.90 -8.40 32.20
C PRO A 459 -18.03 -7.14 32.15
N PRO A 460 -17.99 -6.33 33.21
CA PRO A 460 -17.19 -5.13 33.21
C PRO A 460 -15.79 -5.45 32.72
N CYS A 461 -15.26 -4.62 31.82
CA CYS A 461 -13.86 -4.64 31.42
C CYS A 461 -12.98 -4.17 32.61
N THR A 462 -13.10 -4.82 33.76
CA THR A 462 -12.35 -4.61 35.01
C THR A 462 -11.26 -5.64 35.20
N LYS A 463 -11.18 -6.66 34.34
CA LYS A 463 -10.12 -7.69 34.38
C LYS A 463 -9.03 -7.56 33.30
N ILE A 464 -8.94 -6.41 32.62
CA ILE A 464 -7.80 -6.08 31.73
C ILE A 464 -6.93 -4.94 32.30
N ALA A 465 -7.23 -4.45 33.50
CA ALA A 465 -6.37 -3.52 34.25
C ALA A 465 -5.74 -4.22 35.46
N LYS A 466 -5.07 -5.35 35.22
CA LYS A 466 -3.92 -5.73 36.03
C LYS A 466 -2.72 -5.73 35.08
N PHE A 467 -1.95 -4.66 35.14
CA PHE A 467 -0.55 -4.65 34.69
C PHE A 467 0.27 -5.53 35.64
N ASP A 468 -0.11 -6.80 35.80
CA ASP A 468 0.69 -7.78 36.52
C ASP A 468 1.59 -8.46 35.49
N THR A 469 2.89 -8.21 35.68
CA THR A 469 4.05 -8.62 34.87
C THR A 469 4.16 -7.96 33.50
N CYS A 470 5.23 -7.17 33.37
CA CYS A 470 5.80 -6.74 32.10
C CYS A 470 6.20 -8.00 31.30
N GLN A 471 5.24 -8.61 30.63
CA GLN A 471 5.57 -9.51 29.53
C GLN A 471 6.08 -8.61 28.42
N LEU A 472 7.40 -8.63 28.27
CA LEU A 472 8.12 -8.04 27.16
C LEU A 472 7.35 -8.32 25.87
N ASP A 473 7.27 -7.32 25.00
CA ASP A 473 6.78 -7.47 23.63
C ASP A 473 7.20 -8.85 23.09
N PRO A 474 6.35 -9.65 22.45
CA PRO A 474 6.75 -10.96 21.94
C PRO A 474 7.98 -10.90 21.01
N CYS A 475 8.37 -9.74 20.50
CA CYS A 475 9.67 -9.52 19.85
C CYS A 475 10.83 -9.14 20.80
N MET A 476 10.57 -8.46 21.92
CA MET A 476 11.55 -8.06 22.93
C MET A 476 12.12 -9.27 23.68
N LEU A 477 13.41 -9.20 23.94
CA LEU A 477 14.12 -10.18 24.74
C LEU A 477 14.08 -9.83 26.21
N ASP A 478 14.12 -10.85 27.07
CA ASP A 478 14.17 -10.66 28.51
C ASP A 478 15.47 -9.98 28.92
N PRO A 479 15.43 -8.74 29.45
CA PRO A 479 16.63 -8.03 29.89
C PRO A 479 17.30 -8.72 31.08
N CYS A 480 16.64 -9.68 31.73
CA CYS A 480 17.23 -10.50 32.78
C CYS A 480 18.13 -11.62 32.22
N ASN A 481 17.97 -11.98 30.95
CA ASN A 481 18.81 -12.98 30.29
C ASN A 481 20.08 -12.32 29.73
N PRO A 482 21.23 -13.03 29.73
CA PRO A 482 22.45 -12.52 29.12
C PRO A 482 22.27 -12.30 27.61
N GLU A 483 22.85 -11.22 27.07
CA GLU A 483 22.79 -10.94 25.63
C GLU A 483 23.92 -11.66 24.87
N PRO A 484 23.64 -12.32 23.72
CA PRO A 484 24.69 -12.76 22.81
C PRO A 484 25.46 -11.56 22.26
N THR A 485 26.75 -11.77 21.99
CA THR A 485 27.58 -10.77 21.32
C THR A 485 27.46 -10.94 19.80
N VAL A 486 27.08 -9.88 19.09
CA VAL A 486 26.93 -9.92 17.62
C VAL A 486 27.94 -9.00 16.95
N VAL A 487 28.63 -9.48 15.92
CA VAL A 487 29.44 -8.62 15.03
C VAL A 487 28.77 -8.55 13.66
N ILE A 488 28.54 -7.34 13.17
CA ILE A 488 27.94 -7.08 11.85
C ILE A 488 29.06 -6.52 10.95
N ILE A 489 29.35 -7.19 9.85
CA ILE A 489 30.39 -6.76 8.90
C ILE A 489 29.71 -5.97 7.79
N GLY A 490 29.97 -4.66 7.75
CA GLY A 490 29.40 -3.68 6.82
C GLY A 490 28.24 -2.88 7.42
N ALA A 491 28.28 -1.56 7.24
CA ALA A 491 27.21 -0.62 7.60
C ALA A 491 26.41 -0.17 6.36
N GLY A 492 26.23 -1.06 5.38
CA GLY A 492 25.26 -0.89 4.30
C GLY A 492 23.81 -1.07 4.79
N MET A 493 22.84 -0.91 3.87
CA MET A 493 21.40 -1.03 4.21
C MET A 493 21.07 -2.36 4.94
N ALA A 494 21.68 -3.48 4.55
CA ALA A 494 21.48 -4.77 5.20
C ALA A 494 22.01 -4.78 6.64
N GLY A 495 23.27 -4.37 6.86
CA GLY A 495 23.89 -4.34 8.18
C GLY A 495 23.22 -3.37 9.14
N LEU A 496 22.90 -2.15 8.67
CA LEU A 496 22.17 -1.16 9.46
C LEU A 496 20.75 -1.62 9.78
N SER A 497 20.06 -2.29 8.86
CA SER A 497 18.73 -2.84 9.14
C SER A 497 18.78 -3.99 10.14
N ALA A 498 19.80 -4.85 10.08
CA ALA A 498 20.03 -5.90 11.08
C ALA A 498 20.27 -5.29 12.47
N ALA A 499 21.20 -4.33 12.57
CA ALA A 499 21.53 -3.64 13.81
C ALA A 499 20.32 -2.90 14.42
N HIS A 500 19.59 -2.16 13.57
CA HIS A 500 18.38 -1.46 13.96
C HIS A 500 17.31 -2.43 14.50
N ARG A 501 17.12 -3.58 13.83
CA ARG A 501 16.18 -4.60 14.28
C ARG A 501 16.59 -5.25 15.60
N LEU A 502 17.88 -5.56 15.78
CA LEU A 502 18.39 -6.07 17.05
C LEU A 502 18.14 -5.08 18.20
N ALA A 503 18.47 -3.81 17.99
CA ALA A 503 18.24 -2.73 18.96
C ALA A 503 16.76 -2.58 19.33
N GLN A 504 15.87 -2.62 18.33
CA GLN A 504 14.41 -2.56 18.53
C GLN A 504 13.86 -3.71 19.38
N CYS A 505 14.51 -4.87 19.37
CA CYS A 505 14.11 -6.05 20.15
C CYS A 505 14.89 -6.19 21.48
N GLY A 506 15.64 -5.15 21.86
CA GLY A 506 16.32 -5.07 23.15
C GLY A 506 17.74 -5.65 23.18
N LEU A 507 18.27 -6.16 22.06
CA LEU A 507 19.68 -6.57 21.96
C LEU A 507 20.54 -5.34 21.64
N LYS A 508 21.46 -5.01 22.52
CA LYS A 508 22.37 -3.86 22.39
C LYS A 508 23.83 -4.29 22.29
N ASN A 509 24.15 -5.53 22.65
CA ASN A 509 25.50 -6.09 22.59
C ASN A 509 25.89 -6.49 21.15
N PHE A 510 26.03 -5.50 20.28
CA PHE A 510 26.52 -5.69 18.92
C PHE A 510 27.51 -4.61 18.49
N THR A 511 28.41 -4.96 17.58
CA THR A 511 29.35 -4.03 16.93
C THR A 511 29.25 -4.14 15.41
N ILE A 512 29.11 -3.01 14.73
CA ILE A 512 29.13 -2.89 13.27
C ILE A 512 30.52 -2.43 12.85
N LEU A 513 31.16 -3.16 11.95
CA LEU A 513 32.47 -2.87 11.39
C LEU A 513 32.31 -2.41 9.95
N GLU A 514 32.45 -1.10 9.72
CA GLU A 514 32.39 -0.49 8.39
C GLU A 514 33.79 -0.29 7.84
N ALA A 515 34.03 -0.79 6.63
CA ALA A 515 35.35 -0.71 6.00
C ALA A 515 35.74 0.71 5.61
N THR A 516 34.75 1.53 5.24
CA THR A 516 34.93 2.92 4.83
C THR A 516 34.77 3.89 6.00
N ASP A 517 34.97 5.17 5.73
CA ASP A 517 34.77 6.27 6.67
C ASP A 517 33.30 6.73 6.79
N ARG A 518 32.38 6.10 6.05
CA ARG A 518 30.96 6.46 6.01
C ARG A 518 30.02 5.24 6.02
N PRO A 519 28.79 5.37 6.57
CA PRO A 519 27.80 4.32 6.46
C PRO A 519 27.07 4.37 5.11
N GLY A 520 26.23 3.37 4.86
CA GLY A 520 25.27 3.34 3.75
C GLY A 520 25.64 2.42 2.60
N GLY A 521 26.86 1.90 2.57
CA GLY A 521 27.35 1.10 1.44
C GLY A 521 27.23 1.88 0.13
N ARG A 522 26.54 1.32 -0.86
CA ARG A 522 26.27 1.98 -2.16
C ARG A 522 25.21 3.11 -2.10
N ILE A 523 24.64 3.42 -0.94
CA ILE A 523 23.86 4.64 -0.75
C ILE A 523 24.84 5.79 -0.54
N HIS A 524 24.97 6.66 -1.55
CA HIS A 524 25.88 7.80 -1.50
C HIS A 524 25.29 8.94 -2.34
N SER A 525 24.94 10.02 -1.66
CA SER A 525 24.38 11.23 -2.26
C SER A 525 25.41 12.36 -2.15
N CYS A 526 25.65 13.09 -3.23
CA CYS A 526 26.61 14.18 -3.33
C CYS A 526 25.90 15.44 -3.85
N TRP A 527 26.31 16.62 -3.41
CA TRP A 527 25.85 17.86 -4.01
C TRP A 527 26.67 18.18 -5.27
N LEU A 528 25.97 18.56 -6.34
CA LEU A 528 26.56 19.09 -7.57
C LEU A 528 25.75 20.35 -7.93
N GLY A 529 26.34 21.52 -7.77
CA GLY A 529 25.62 22.78 -7.89
C GLY A 529 24.47 22.87 -6.88
N ASP A 530 23.24 23.02 -7.38
CA ASP A 530 22.00 23.18 -6.63
C ASP A 530 21.22 21.87 -6.41
N VAL A 531 21.75 20.74 -6.87
CA VAL A 531 21.04 19.45 -6.88
C VAL A 531 21.84 18.33 -6.21
N VAL A 532 21.12 17.33 -5.73
CA VAL A 532 21.69 16.11 -5.17
C VAL A 532 21.88 15.06 -6.27
N ALA A 533 23.12 14.69 -6.55
CA ALA A 533 23.50 13.58 -7.40
C ALA A 533 23.58 12.26 -6.59
N GLU A 534 22.81 11.26 -6.99
CA GLU A 534 22.85 9.93 -6.37
C GLU A 534 23.96 9.08 -7.01
N MET A 535 25.09 8.92 -6.33
CA MET A 535 26.22 8.15 -6.87
C MET A 535 25.91 6.66 -6.96
N GLY A 536 24.99 6.14 -6.15
CA GLY A 536 24.55 4.74 -6.18
C GLY A 536 23.03 4.58 -6.17
N ALA A 537 22.44 4.12 -5.07
CA ALA A 537 21.00 3.91 -4.99
C ALA A 537 20.19 5.18 -5.33
N THR A 538 19.23 5.10 -6.25
CA THR A 538 18.46 6.26 -6.74
C THR A 538 17.00 6.21 -6.37
N TRP A 539 16.41 5.02 -6.51
CA TRP A 539 14.97 4.82 -6.51
C TRP A 539 14.54 3.95 -5.34
N ILE A 540 13.37 4.27 -4.80
CA ILE A 540 12.55 3.31 -4.07
C ILE A 540 11.71 2.60 -5.12
N GLU A 541 12.06 1.35 -5.42
CA GLU A 541 11.40 0.52 -6.44
C GLU A 541 10.10 -0.07 -5.87
N GLY A 542 8.96 0.53 -6.21
CA GLY A 542 7.65 0.18 -5.66
C GLY A 542 7.18 1.16 -4.60
N GLY A 543 6.75 2.34 -5.03
CA GLY A 543 6.26 3.46 -4.22
C GLY A 543 4.93 3.22 -3.52
N CYS A 544 4.82 2.13 -2.76
CA CYS A 544 3.68 1.80 -1.92
C CYS A 544 4.11 1.16 -0.60
N VAL A 545 3.17 1.03 0.33
CA VAL A 545 3.40 0.50 1.69
C VAL A 545 3.93 -0.95 1.73
N ALA A 546 3.85 -1.69 0.62
CA ALA A 546 4.43 -3.02 0.52
C ALA A 546 5.98 -3.00 0.48
N ASN A 547 6.59 -1.90 0.03
CA ASN A 547 8.04 -1.76 0.05
C ASN A 547 8.50 -1.22 1.43
N PRO A 548 9.32 -1.96 2.20
CA PRO A 548 9.75 -1.56 3.54
C PRO A 548 10.68 -0.33 3.57
N VAL A 549 11.29 0.02 2.43
CA VAL A 549 12.08 1.25 2.26
C VAL A 549 11.15 2.44 2.01
N PHE A 550 10.07 2.25 1.23
CA PHE A 550 9.03 3.26 1.06
C PHE A 550 8.37 3.61 2.39
N THR A 551 7.97 2.59 3.16
CA THR A 551 7.35 2.78 4.47
C THR A 551 8.28 3.52 5.43
N LEU A 552 9.57 3.18 5.44
CA LEU A 552 10.57 3.91 6.24
C LEU A 552 10.69 5.37 5.79
N ALA A 553 10.73 5.63 4.48
CA ALA A 553 10.84 6.98 3.94
C ALA A 553 9.61 7.83 4.27
N ALA A 554 8.42 7.24 4.17
CA ALA A 554 7.16 7.89 4.49
C ALA A 554 7.05 8.21 5.99
N GLN A 555 7.43 7.27 6.87
CA GLN A 555 7.41 7.46 8.33
C GLN A 555 8.33 8.60 8.79
N GLU A 556 9.48 8.77 8.14
CA GLU A 556 10.46 9.82 8.48
C GLU A 556 10.22 11.13 7.72
N GLY A 557 9.10 11.26 7.00
CA GLY A 557 8.76 12.48 6.26
C GLY A 557 9.72 12.81 5.11
N LEU A 558 10.45 11.80 4.60
CA LEU A 558 11.44 11.97 3.53
C LEU A 558 10.80 12.07 2.14
N LEU A 559 9.51 11.78 2.03
CA LEU A 559 8.74 11.84 0.78
C LEU A 559 7.81 13.06 0.78
N LYS A 560 7.78 13.81 -0.33
CA LYS A 560 6.90 14.98 -0.51
C LYS A 560 5.88 14.71 -1.62
N PRO A 561 4.56 14.81 -1.36
CA PRO A 561 3.53 14.76 -2.40
C PRO A 561 3.51 16.03 -3.26
N PRO A 562 3.20 15.94 -4.57
CA PRO A 562 3.04 14.70 -5.34
C PRO A 562 4.40 13.99 -5.52
N LEU A 563 4.39 12.67 -5.41
CA LEU A 563 5.61 11.88 -5.61
C LEU A 563 6.07 12.01 -7.06
N PHE A 564 7.30 12.45 -7.27
CA PHE A 564 7.92 12.45 -8.59
C PHE A 564 8.04 11.01 -9.11
N ARG A 565 7.48 10.77 -10.29
CA ARG A 565 7.53 9.49 -10.99
C ARG A 565 8.08 9.72 -12.40
N PRO A 566 9.24 9.16 -12.75
CA PRO A 566 9.76 9.29 -14.11
C PRO A 566 8.80 8.59 -15.08
N ASP A 567 8.55 9.23 -16.22
CA ASP A 567 7.83 8.63 -17.33
C ASP A 567 8.84 8.01 -18.31
N PRO A 568 9.01 6.69 -18.32
CA PRO A 568 10.01 6.03 -19.16
C PRO A 568 9.62 6.01 -20.64
N SER A 569 8.45 6.53 -21.03
CA SER A 569 8.08 6.73 -22.44
C SER A 569 8.55 8.08 -23.00
N LYS A 570 8.91 9.04 -22.15
CA LYS A 570 9.41 10.37 -22.57
C LYS A 570 10.87 10.34 -23.00
N GLY A 571 11.21 11.24 -23.91
CA GLY A 571 12.56 11.44 -24.44
C GLY A 571 12.65 11.29 -25.95
N LEU A 572 13.78 11.70 -26.50
CA LEU A 572 14.06 11.68 -27.93
C LEU A 572 15.01 10.52 -28.27
N PHE A 573 14.57 9.60 -29.12
CA PHE A 573 15.45 8.58 -29.68
C PHE A 573 16.21 9.16 -30.86
N CYS A 574 17.53 9.12 -30.80
CA CYS A 574 18.41 9.62 -31.83
C CYS A 574 19.27 8.48 -32.39
N THR A 575 19.54 8.49 -33.69
CA THR A 575 20.49 7.56 -34.33
C THR A 575 21.91 8.11 -34.24
N SER A 576 22.90 7.23 -34.42
CA SER A 576 24.32 7.59 -34.47
C SER A 576 24.70 8.48 -35.67
N GLU A 577 23.76 8.70 -36.59
CA GLU A 577 23.88 9.57 -37.76
C GLU A 577 23.44 11.02 -37.47
N GLY A 578 23.04 11.33 -36.23
CA GLY A 578 22.59 12.66 -35.83
C GLY A 578 21.13 12.96 -36.18
N ARG A 579 20.30 11.92 -36.37
CA ARG A 579 18.89 12.05 -36.73
C ARG A 579 17.97 11.63 -35.58
N ALA A 580 16.99 12.46 -35.26
CA ALA A 580 15.88 12.10 -34.38
C ALA A 580 14.89 11.15 -35.09
N ILE A 581 14.47 10.10 -34.39
CA ILE A 581 13.45 9.15 -34.86
C ILE A 581 12.06 9.72 -34.58
N ASP A 582 11.14 9.52 -35.54
CA ASP A 582 9.76 10.00 -35.42
C ASP A 582 9.04 9.42 -34.19
N LEU A 583 8.26 10.27 -33.52
CA LEU A 583 7.67 9.97 -32.21
C LEU A 583 6.71 8.75 -32.26
N PRO A 584 5.78 8.63 -33.23
CA PRO A 584 4.93 7.45 -33.35
C PRO A 584 5.70 6.13 -33.52
N VAL A 585 6.80 6.14 -34.28
CA VAL A 585 7.64 4.94 -34.49
C VAL A 585 8.34 4.55 -33.20
N SER A 586 8.98 5.52 -32.54
CA SER A 586 9.70 5.27 -31.29
C SER A 586 8.77 4.82 -30.14
N ILE A 587 7.58 5.41 -29.99
CA ILE A 587 6.56 4.98 -29.01
C ILE A 587 6.12 3.54 -29.28
N THR A 588 5.81 3.22 -30.53
CA THR A 588 5.37 1.87 -30.91
C THR A 588 6.48 0.84 -30.63
N ALA A 589 7.71 1.12 -31.07
CA ALA A 589 8.87 0.26 -30.83
C ALA A 589 9.17 0.09 -29.34
N TYR A 590 9.04 1.16 -28.54
CA TYR A 590 9.18 1.09 -27.08
C TYR A 590 8.15 0.14 -26.45
N HIS A 591 6.86 0.29 -26.79
CA HIS A 591 5.82 -0.58 -26.24
C HIS A 591 5.98 -2.04 -26.68
N THR A 592 6.34 -2.28 -27.94
CA THR A 592 6.67 -3.63 -28.43
C THR A 592 7.84 -4.22 -27.64
N PHE A 593 8.91 -3.44 -27.39
CA PHE A 593 10.04 -3.90 -26.58
C PHE A 593 9.61 -4.25 -25.15
N ARG A 594 8.75 -3.45 -24.51
CA ARG A 594 8.20 -3.74 -23.17
C ARG A 594 7.45 -5.08 -23.14
N GLN A 595 6.75 -5.44 -24.21
CA GLN A 595 6.09 -6.75 -24.32
C GLN A 595 7.12 -7.90 -24.42
N ILE A 596 8.22 -7.71 -25.15
CA ILE A 596 9.31 -8.69 -25.23
C ILE A 596 9.91 -8.94 -23.83
N GLU A 597 10.11 -7.89 -23.04
CA GLU A 597 10.58 -8.03 -21.65
C GLU A 597 9.60 -8.81 -20.77
N GLN A 598 8.30 -8.54 -20.90
CA GLN A 598 7.25 -9.27 -20.18
C GLN A 598 7.24 -10.76 -20.58
N GLN A 599 7.45 -11.06 -21.86
CA GLN A 599 7.58 -12.44 -22.33
C GLN A 599 8.81 -13.13 -21.75
N ALA A 600 9.96 -12.44 -21.69
CA ALA A 600 11.16 -12.97 -21.04
C ALA A 600 10.91 -13.26 -19.56
N ALA A 601 10.25 -12.34 -18.84
CA ALA A 601 9.90 -12.53 -17.44
C ALA A 601 8.92 -13.70 -17.23
N ALA A 602 7.97 -13.92 -18.15
CA ALA A 602 7.01 -15.01 -18.04
C ALA A 602 7.65 -16.42 -18.16
N LEU A 603 8.85 -16.53 -18.74
CA LEU A 603 9.55 -17.82 -18.89
C LEU A 603 9.77 -18.54 -17.56
N PHE A 604 10.07 -17.79 -16.50
CA PHE A 604 10.31 -18.34 -15.17
C PHE A 604 9.07 -19.08 -14.62
N SER A 605 7.87 -18.53 -14.84
CA SER A 605 6.60 -19.11 -14.37
C SER A 605 6.13 -20.32 -15.19
N LEU A 606 6.61 -20.47 -16.43
CA LEU A 606 6.15 -21.53 -17.34
C LEU A 606 6.75 -22.91 -17.04
N GLY A 607 7.85 -22.99 -16.28
CA GLY A 607 8.42 -24.25 -15.76
C GLY A 607 8.65 -25.34 -16.82
N CYS A 608 8.88 -24.95 -18.08
CA CYS A 608 8.63 -25.81 -19.23
C CYS A 608 9.75 -26.81 -19.58
N GLY A 609 10.78 -26.97 -18.74
CA GLY A 609 11.87 -27.93 -18.92
C GLY A 609 12.74 -27.73 -20.17
N ARG A 610 12.44 -26.71 -21.00
CA ARG A 610 13.22 -26.27 -22.16
C ARG A 610 14.06 -25.07 -21.75
N THR A 611 15.33 -25.07 -22.14
CA THR A 611 16.24 -23.93 -21.90
C THR A 611 16.10 -22.91 -23.02
N HIS A 612 15.94 -21.63 -22.69
CA HIS A 612 15.83 -20.54 -23.66
C HIS A 612 17.16 -19.82 -23.89
N GLY A 613 18.23 -20.25 -23.21
CA GLY A 613 19.57 -19.72 -23.36
C GLY A 613 19.75 -18.39 -22.63
N ASN A 614 20.62 -17.53 -23.19
CA ASN A 614 20.88 -16.22 -22.61
C ASN A 614 19.84 -15.18 -23.05
N LEU A 615 19.69 -14.14 -22.23
CA LEU A 615 18.70 -13.11 -22.43
C LEU A 615 18.96 -12.28 -23.70
N LEU A 616 20.22 -12.09 -24.09
CA LEU A 616 20.57 -11.38 -25.33
C LEU A 616 19.98 -12.06 -26.58
N ASN A 617 20.20 -13.36 -26.71
CA ASN A 617 19.72 -14.15 -27.84
C ASN A 617 18.20 -14.22 -27.85
N PHE A 618 17.57 -14.42 -26.69
CA PHE A 618 16.12 -14.41 -26.57
C PHE A 618 15.53 -13.07 -27.07
N MET A 619 16.04 -11.96 -26.54
CA MET A 619 15.58 -10.62 -26.94
C MET A 619 15.85 -10.35 -28.42
N GLY A 620 17.04 -10.69 -28.94
CA GLY A 620 17.39 -10.52 -30.35
C GLY A 620 16.45 -11.26 -31.29
N ILE A 621 16.13 -12.53 -30.99
CA ILE A 621 15.18 -13.33 -31.77
C ILE A 621 13.78 -12.70 -31.73
N ARG A 622 13.31 -12.30 -30.54
CA ARG A 622 11.98 -11.69 -30.39
C ARG A 622 11.88 -10.35 -31.10
N ILE A 623 12.91 -9.50 -31.03
CA ILE A 623 12.98 -8.22 -31.76
C ILE A 623 12.83 -8.49 -33.27
N GLN A 624 13.60 -9.43 -33.81
CA GLN A 624 13.52 -9.78 -35.24
C GLN A 624 12.15 -10.31 -35.64
N GLN A 625 11.50 -11.11 -34.79
CA GLN A 625 10.13 -11.57 -35.03
C GLN A 625 9.12 -10.42 -35.04
N GLU A 626 9.15 -9.54 -34.04
CA GLU A 626 8.20 -8.42 -33.95
C GLU A 626 8.41 -7.37 -35.04
N LEU A 627 9.63 -7.19 -35.56
CA LEU A 627 9.92 -6.27 -36.66
C LEU A 627 9.15 -6.60 -37.94
N HIS A 628 8.74 -7.85 -38.16
CA HIS A 628 7.92 -8.22 -39.32
C HIS A 628 6.54 -7.54 -39.29
N ASN A 629 6.04 -7.20 -38.09
CA ASN A 629 4.76 -6.53 -37.87
C ASN A 629 4.83 -5.02 -38.10
N PHE A 630 6.03 -4.43 -38.25
CA PHE A 630 6.19 -3.01 -38.57
C PHE A 630 6.12 -2.78 -40.09
N PRO A 631 5.57 -1.63 -40.53
CA PRO A 631 5.68 -1.17 -41.92
C PRO A 631 7.13 -1.15 -42.38
N GLU A 632 7.39 -1.58 -43.62
CA GLU A 632 8.76 -1.77 -44.15
C GLU A 632 9.64 -0.52 -43.99
N GLU A 633 9.09 0.66 -44.23
CA GLU A 633 9.74 1.97 -44.08
C GLU A 633 10.10 2.33 -42.63
N GLN A 634 9.41 1.75 -41.64
CA GLN A 634 9.62 2.02 -40.22
C GLN A 634 10.54 0.99 -39.54
N ARG A 635 10.79 -0.17 -40.18
CA ARG A 635 11.55 -1.27 -39.59
C ARG A 635 12.97 -0.87 -39.18
N TYR A 636 13.62 -0.03 -39.97
CA TYR A 636 14.97 0.46 -39.68
C TYR A 636 15.02 1.21 -38.34
N ASP A 637 14.14 2.19 -38.16
CA ASP A 637 14.07 3.01 -36.95
C ASP A 637 13.57 2.22 -35.75
N ALA A 638 12.53 1.40 -35.93
CA ALA A 638 12.01 0.53 -34.88
C ALA A 638 13.06 -0.45 -34.36
N ALA A 639 13.87 -1.04 -35.25
CA ALA A 639 14.95 -1.95 -34.87
C ALA A 639 15.97 -1.24 -33.99
N ARG A 640 16.42 -0.04 -34.40
CA ARG A 640 17.42 0.73 -33.66
C ARG A 640 16.93 1.17 -32.27
N VAL A 641 15.66 1.54 -32.17
CA VAL A 641 15.03 1.83 -30.87
C VAL A 641 15.08 0.60 -29.97
N MET A 642 14.64 -0.56 -30.46
CA MET A 642 14.59 -1.79 -29.67
C MET A 642 15.98 -2.31 -29.28
N TYR A 643 16.97 -2.25 -30.17
CA TYR A 643 18.35 -2.62 -29.86
C TYR A 643 18.99 -1.63 -28.87
N GLY A 644 18.79 -0.32 -29.03
CA GLY A 644 19.22 0.68 -28.05
C GLY A 644 18.62 0.44 -26.65
N LEU A 645 17.34 0.05 -26.58
CA LEU A 645 16.67 -0.27 -25.31
C LEU A 645 17.26 -1.50 -24.60
N THR A 646 17.99 -2.38 -25.29
CA THR A 646 18.70 -3.48 -24.61
C THR A 646 19.73 -2.98 -23.59
N ASN A 647 20.34 -1.81 -23.81
CA ASN A 647 21.23 -1.19 -22.82
C ASN A 647 20.48 -0.78 -21.53
N CYS A 648 19.19 -0.44 -21.61
CA CYS A 648 18.38 -0.17 -20.42
C CYS A 648 18.16 -1.46 -19.60
N VAL A 649 18.01 -2.61 -20.28
CA VAL A 649 17.94 -3.92 -19.61
C VAL A 649 19.29 -4.28 -19.00
N ARG A 650 20.39 -4.07 -19.72
CA ARG A 650 21.76 -4.25 -19.20
C ARG A 650 22.00 -3.44 -17.94
N CYS A 651 21.58 -2.17 -17.90
CA CYS A 651 21.69 -1.34 -16.68
C CYS A 651 20.91 -1.91 -15.49
N ARG A 652 19.77 -2.60 -15.69
CA ARG A 652 19.03 -3.23 -14.60
C ARG A 652 19.63 -4.56 -14.14
N CYS A 653 20.24 -5.31 -15.04
CA CYS A 653 20.95 -6.55 -14.70
C CYS A 653 22.37 -6.28 -14.17
N GLY A 654 22.97 -5.17 -14.58
CA GLY A 654 24.34 -4.77 -14.26
C GLY A 654 25.40 -5.26 -15.22
N ASP A 655 25.09 -6.14 -16.18
CA ASP A 655 26.09 -6.70 -17.09
C ASP A 655 25.51 -7.03 -18.47
N ASP A 656 26.33 -7.64 -19.33
CA ASP A 656 25.94 -8.11 -20.64
C ASP A 656 24.84 -9.18 -20.58
N LEU A 657 23.82 -9.01 -21.41
CA LEU A 657 22.65 -9.91 -21.44
C LEU A 657 23.01 -11.34 -21.90
N SER A 658 24.18 -11.55 -22.50
CA SER A 658 24.68 -12.90 -22.83
C SER A 658 25.09 -13.71 -21.61
N LEU A 659 25.33 -13.04 -20.47
CA LEU A 659 25.65 -13.66 -19.19
C LEU A 659 24.41 -13.90 -18.32
N VAL A 660 23.27 -13.28 -18.68
CA VAL A 660 22.01 -13.37 -17.93
C VAL A 660 21.17 -14.52 -18.46
N SER A 661 20.67 -15.37 -17.56
CA SER A 661 19.76 -16.46 -17.92
C SER A 661 18.39 -15.90 -18.32
N ALA A 662 17.92 -16.25 -19.52
CA ALA A 662 16.56 -15.89 -19.95
C ALA A 662 15.50 -16.59 -19.07
N ASP A 663 15.75 -17.84 -18.69
CA ASP A 663 14.83 -18.66 -17.89
C ASP A 663 14.69 -18.16 -16.45
N GLN A 664 15.75 -17.55 -15.89
CA GLN A 664 15.74 -17.02 -14.53
C GLN A 664 15.45 -15.52 -14.46
N PHE A 665 15.41 -14.80 -15.58
CA PHE A 665 15.18 -13.35 -15.63
C PHE A 665 13.88 -12.95 -14.90
N GLY A 666 12.81 -13.74 -15.08
CA GLY A 666 11.52 -13.55 -14.42
C GLY A 666 11.45 -13.87 -12.93
N SER A 667 12.54 -14.30 -12.32
CA SER A 667 12.58 -14.57 -10.87
C SER A 667 12.50 -13.29 -10.03
N TYR A 668 12.81 -12.11 -10.61
CA TYR A 668 12.64 -10.82 -9.94
C TYR A 668 11.14 -10.50 -9.76
N VAL A 669 10.77 -10.10 -8.54
CA VAL A 669 9.40 -9.74 -8.17
C VAL A 669 9.28 -8.23 -8.05
N GLU A 670 8.55 -7.63 -8.99
CA GLU A 670 8.25 -6.20 -9.00
C GLU A 670 7.22 -5.84 -7.91
N ILE A 671 7.53 -4.82 -7.11
CA ILE A 671 6.61 -4.27 -6.11
C ILE A 671 5.78 -3.15 -6.77
N PRO A 672 4.43 -3.14 -6.65
CA PRO A 672 3.60 -2.09 -7.22
C PRO A 672 3.94 -0.67 -6.72
N GLY A 673 3.50 0.34 -7.46
CA GLY A 673 3.60 1.75 -7.05
C GLY A 673 4.66 2.58 -7.81
N GLY A 674 5.43 1.95 -8.70
CA GLY A 674 6.42 2.61 -9.56
C GLY A 674 7.66 3.10 -8.79
N ASN A 675 8.61 3.71 -9.50
CA ASN A 675 9.83 4.23 -8.90
C ASN A 675 9.61 5.61 -8.29
N VAL A 676 10.09 5.80 -7.05
CA VAL A 676 9.98 7.07 -6.31
C VAL A 676 11.37 7.53 -5.88
N ARG A 677 11.63 8.85 -5.98
CA ARG A 677 12.88 9.47 -5.51
C ARG A 677 12.69 10.12 -4.14
N VAL A 678 13.75 10.14 -3.34
CA VAL A 678 13.82 10.92 -2.09
C VAL A 678 14.37 12.32 -2.45
N PRO A 679 13.58 13.41 -2.34
CA PRO A 679 13.99 14.72 -2.86
C PRO A 679 15.27 15.30 -2.25
N LEU A 680 15.56 15.01 -0.98
CA LEU A 680 16.74 15.50 -0.28
C LEU A 680 17.92 14.51 -0.30
N GLY A 681 17.84 13.49 -1.14
CA GLY A 681 18.87 12.47 -1.27
C GLY A 681 18.55 11.18 -0.54
N TYR A 682 18.93 10.06 -1.15
CA TYR A 682 18.73 8.71 -0.62
C TYR A 682 19.52 8.47 0.67
N VAL A 683 20.62 9.21 0.89
CA VAL A 683 21.38 9.19 2.15
C VAL A 683 20.50 9.51 3.37
N GLY A 684 19.42 10.27 3.21
CA GLY A 684 18.44 10.54 4.28
C GLY A 684 17.82 9.28 4.87
N MET A 685 17.76 8.19 4.09
CA MET A 685 17.25 6.89 4.54
C MET A 685 18.11 6.23 5.63
N LEU A 686 19.36 6.65 5.79
CA LEU A 686 20.27 6.10 6.79
C LEU A 686 20.03 6.68 8.19
N ALA A 687 19.59 7.94 8.26
CA ALA A 687 19.36 8.67 9.50
C ALA A 687 18.50 7.91 10.52
N PRO A 688 17.30 7.38 10.17
CA PRO A 688 16.49 6.62 11.12
C PRO A 688 17.16 5.34 11.64
N LEU A 689 17.96 4.69 10.79
CA LEU A 689 18.64 3.45 11.15
C LEU A 689 19.78 3.71 12.12
N LEU A 690 20.53 4.80 11.92
CA LEU A 690 21.67 5.19 12.74
C LEU A 690 21.25 5.79 14.09
N ARG A 691 20.19 6.61 14.11
CA ARG A 691 19.70 7.31 15.30
C ARG A 691 19.32 6.36 16.44
N ASP A 692 18.78 5.19 16.10
CA ASP A 692 18.27 4.21 17.05
C ASP A 692 19.35 3.19 17.51
N LEU A 693 20.61 3.32 17.06
CA LEU A 693 21.70 2.41 17.45
C LEU A 693 22.32 2.80 18.80
N PRO A 694 22.81 1.82 19.59
CA PRO A 694 23.60 2.10 20.78
C PRO A 694 24.86 2.92 20.47
N SER A 695 25.22 3.84 21.36
CA SER A 695 26.46 4.63 21.24
C SER A 695 27.68 3.71 21.10
N CYS A 696 28.63 4.08 20.23
CA CYS A 696 29.87 3.33 19.97
C CYS A 696 29.69 1.93 19.36
N SER A 697 28.48 1.54 18.95
CA SER A 697 28.25 0.27 18.26
C SER A 697 28.79 0.26 16.83
N LEU A 698 28.89 1.41 16.16
CA LEU A 698 29.40 1.53 14.79
C LEU A 698 30.86 2.02 14.78
N LYS A 699 31.75 1.25 14.13
CA LYS A 699 33.16 1.59 13.94
C LYS A 699 33.51 1.70 12.46
N TYR A 700 34.01 2.86 12.06
CA TYR A 700 34.46 3.17 10.70
C TYR A 700 35.93 2.81 10.49
N CYS A 701 36.34 2.73 9.23
CA CYS A 701 37.70 2.40 8.82
C CYS A 701 38.18 1.06 9.41
N LYS A 702 37.27 0.09 9.54
CA LYS A 702 37.50 -1.27 10.05
C LYS A 702 37.33 -2.32 8.96
N PRO A 703 38.16 -2.32 7.90
CA PRO A 703 38.13 -3.39 6.91
C PRO A 703 38.47 -4.72 7.58
N VAL A 704 37.60 -5.72 7.42
CA VAL A 704 37.79 -7.05 8.00
C VAL A 704 38.73 -7.88 7.13
N SER A 705 39.76 -8.44 7.75
CA SER A 705 40.77 -9.28 7.09
C SER A 705 40.45 -10.77 7.19
N CYS A 706 39.84 -11.22 8.30
CA CYS A 706 39.56 -12.62 8.54
C CYS A 706 38.46 -12.81 9.60
N VAL A 707 37.57 -13.78 9.38
CA VAL A 707 36.55 -14.27 10.30
C VAL A 707 36.92 -15.71 10.65
N ARG A 708 37.44 -15.91 11.86
CA ARG A 708 37.69 -17.23 12.42
C ARG A 708 36.43 -17.75 13.10
N TRP A 709 35.92 -18.91 12.70
CA TRP A 709 34.67 -19.48 13.18
C TRP A 709 34.78 -20.99 13.38
N GLY A 710 33.90 -21.61 14.20
CA GLY A 710 33.73 -23.06 14.19
C GLY A 710 34.73 -23.93 14.98
N ALA A 711 35.43 -23.41 15.99
CA ALA A 711 36.21 -24.23 16.94
C ALA A 711 35.97 -23.76 18.38
N VAL A 712 35.45 -24.63 19.25
CA VAL A 712 35.00 -24.27 20.61
C VAL A 712 35.75 -25.14 21.64
N ASN A 713 36.66 -24.54 22.39
CA ASN A 713 37.05 -25.03 23.73
C ASN A 713 36.38 -24.11 24.78
N GLU A 714 36.31 -24.54 26.04
CA GLU A 714 35.60 -23.79 27.10
C GLU A 714 36.09 -22.34 27.22
N SER A 715 37.36 -22.09 26.88
CA SER A 715 38.07 -20.81 26.95
C SER A 715 38.01 -19.92 25.69
N CYS A 716 37.44 -20.37 24.55
CA CYS A 716 37.38 -19.58 23.32
C CYS A 716 35.95 -19.19 22.88
N PRO A 717 35.80 -18.06 22.17
CA PRO A 717 34.54 -17.59 21.59
C PRO A 717 34.18 -18.33 20.28
N ARG A 718 32.89 -18.34 19.91
CA ARG A 718 32.36 -19.06 18.73
C ARG A 718 32.89 -18.49 17.41
N ALA A 719 33.13 -17.19 17.38
CA ALA A 719 33.78 -16.49 16.29
C ALA A 719 34.73 -15.38 16.80
N LEU A 720 35.76 -15.10 16.00
CA LEU A 720 36.67 -13.96 16.13
C LEU A 720 36.78 -13.26 14.76
N VAL A 721 36.43 -11.98 14.72
CA VAL A 721 36.53 -11.12 13.55
C VAL A 721 37.75 -10.21 13.70
N LYS A 722 38.69 -10.29 12.76
CA LYS A 722 39.95 -9.53 12.77
C LYS A 722 39.97 -8.46 11.68
N CYS A 723 40.23 -7.22 12.06
CA CYS A 723 40.38 -6.09 11.15
C CYS A 723 41.81 -5.97 10.63
N CYS A 724 42.00 -5.30 9.48
CA CYS A 724 43.33 -5.12 8.87
C CYS A 724 44.28 -4.27 9.73
N ASP A 725 43.75 -3.43 10.62
CA ASP A 725 44.53 -2.63 11.57
C ASP A 725 44.95 -3.42 12.83
N GLY A 726 44.56 -4.68 12.93
CA GLY A 726 44.91 -5.58 14.03
C GLY A 726 43.85 -5.70 15.11
N ASP A 727 42.76 -4.91 15.07
CA ASP A 727 41.67 -5.02 16.06
C ASP A 727 40.95 -6.37 15.95
N GLU A 728 40.58 -6.93 17.10
CA GLU A 728 39.95 -8.24 17.23
C GLU A 728 38.61 -8.14 17.98
N PHE A 729 37.56 -8.72 17.41
CA PHE A 729 36.19 -8.69 17.93
C PHE A 729 35.63 -10.10 18.07
N TYR A 730 35.28 -10.50 19.29
CA TYR A 730 34.69 -11.80 19.57
C TYR A 730 33.18 -11.77 19.46
N ALA A 731 32.57 -12.85 18.95
CA ALA A 731 31.14 -12.90 18.73
C ALA A 731 30.54 -14.31 18.92
N ASP A 732 29.28 -14.34 19.33
CA ASP A 732 28.42 -15.52 19.27
C ASP A 732 27.82 -15.69 17.87
N TYR A 733 27.55 -14.56 17.20
CA TYR A 733 27.01 -14.47 15.84
C TYR A 733 27.75 -13.43 15.02
N VAL A 734 28.03 -13.74 13.76
CA VAL A 734 28.60 -12.82 12.78
C VAL A 734 27.61 -12.65 11.63
N VAL A 735 27.08 -11.44 11.45
CA VAL A 735 26.23 -11.09 10.31
C VAL A 735 27.12 -10.52 9.20
N VAL A 736 27.27 -11.28 8.13
CA VAL A 736 28.08 -10.97 6.96
C VAL A 736 27.21 -10.21 5.96
N THR A 737 27.51 -8.94 5.72
CA THR A 737 26.74 -8.09 4.78
C THR A 737 27.55 -7.54 3.61
N VAL A 738 28.75 -8.09 3.40
CA VAL A 738 29.61 -7.75 2.25
C VAL A 738 28.93 -8.11 0.93
N SER A 739 29.24 -7.35 -0.12
CA SER A 739 28.65 -7.57 -1.44
C SER A 739 29.06 -8.93 -2.04
N LEU A 740 28.26 -9.41 -2.99
CA LEU A 740 28.58 -10.64 -3.73
C LEU A 740 29.94 -10.54 -4.45
N GLY A 741 30.29 -9.38 -5.00
CA GLY A 741 31.59 -9.17 -5.65
C GLY A 741 32.76 -9.32 -4.66
N VAL A 742 32.65 -8.74 -3.47
CA VAL A 742 33.66 -8.92 -2.41
C VAL A 742 33.77 -10.39 -2.00
N LEU A 743 32.64 -11.10 -1.85
CA LEU A 743 32.66 -12.53 -1.57
C LEU A 743 33.36 -13.33 -2.67
N LYS A 744 33.06 -13.06 -3.94
CA LYS A 744 33.74 -13.72 -5.07
C LYS A 744 35.26 -13.54 -5.02
N HIS A 745 35.73 -12.34 -4.69
CA HIS A 745 37.16 -12.04 -4.64
C HIS A 745 37.86 -12.49 -3.35
N GLN A 746 37.15 -12.53 -2.22
CA GLN A 746 37.79 -12.60 -0.90
C GLN A 746 37.32 -13.75 0.00
N HIS A 747 36.29 -14.51 -0.35
CA HIS A 747 35.74 -15.54 0.56
C HIS A 747 36.79 -16.56 1.05
N GLU A 748 37.77 -16.93 0.21
CA GLU A 748 38.85 -17.86 0.61
C GLU A 748 39.74 -17.31 1.74
N LYS A 749 39.96 -15.99 1.76
CA LYS A 749 40.80 -15.31 2.76
C LYS A 749 39.97 -14.83 3.96
N LEU A 750 38.73 -14.43 3.70
CA LEU A 750 37.84 -13.80 4.67
C LEU A 750 37.33 -14.81 5.71
N PHE A 751 37.25 -16.12 5.40
CA PHE A 751 36.72 -17.11 6.33
C PHE A 751 37.73 -18.20 6.68
N CYS A 752 37.85 -18.51 7.98
CA CYS A 752 38.67 -19.59 8.50
C CYS A 752 37.88 -20.41 9.55
N PRO A 753 37.51 -21.68 9.31
CA PRO A 753 37.79 -22.46 8.11
C PRO A 753 37.05 -21.92 6.87
N ALA A 754 37.42 -22.43 5.70
CA ALA A 754 36.77 -22.08 4.44
C ALA A 754 35.27 -22.38 4.47
N LEU A 755 34.50 -21.66 3.64
CA LEU A 755 33.07 -21.89 3.50
C LEU A 755 32.78 -23.27 2.88
N PRO A 756 31.64 -23.91 3.19
CA PRO A 756 31.21 -25.15 2.56
C PRO A 756 31.03 -25.02 1.04
N ALA A 757 31.14 -26.16 0.35
CA ALA A 757 31.11 -26.24 -1.11
C ALA A 757 29.85 -25.62 -1.72
N GLU A 758 28.68 -25.83 -1.12
CA GLU A 758 27.40 -25.28 -1.60
C GLU A 758 27.40 -23.76 -1.59
N LYS A 759 28.02 -23.15 -0.57
CA LYS A 759 28.11 -21.69 -0.45
C LYS A 759 29.15 -21.11 -1.39
N VAL A 760 30.28 -21.78 -1.57
CA VAL A 760 31.30 -21.41 -2.57
C VAL A 760 30.70 -21.49 -3.98
N GLU A 761 29.92 -22.52 -4.25
CA GLU A 761 29.23 -22.69 -5.53
C GLU A 761 28.20 -21.59 -5.77
N ALA A 762 27.40 -21.23 -4.76
CA ALA A 762 26.48 -20.09 -4.84
C ALA A 762 27.21 -18.76 -5.11
N ILE A 763 28.32 -18.50 -4.40
CA ILE A 763 29.18 -17.33 -4.64
C ILE A 763 29.71 -17.35 -6.06
N SER A 764 30.12 -18.50 -6.59
CA SER A 764 30.65 -18.65 -7.94
C SER A 764 29.59 -18.44 -9.02
N ARG A 765 28.40 -19.03 -8.87
CA ARG A 765 27.35 -19.06 -9.89
C ARG A 765 26.48 -17.82 -9.96
N LEU A 766 26.20 -17.15 -8.84
CA LEU A 766 25.40 -15.92 -8.88
C LEU A 766 26.15 -14.83 -9.64
N GLY A 767 25.44 -14.08 -10.48
CA GLY A 767 26.01 -13.00 -11.27
C GLY A 767 26.12 -11.71 -10.46
N TYR A 768 27.13 -10.90 -10.76
CA TYR A 768 27.16 -9.50 -10.34
C TYR A 768 27.81 -8.66 -11.44
N GLY A 769 27.37 -7.42 -11.55
CA GLY A 769 27.78 -6.51 -12.61
C GLY A 769 28.08 -5.10 -12.14
N CYS A 770 28.38 -4.28 -13.13
CA CYS A 770 28.92 -2.94 -13.04
C CYS A 770 27.95 -1.92 -13.62
N VAL A 771 27.53 -0.96 -12.81
CA VAL A 771 26.66 0.16 -13.19
C VAL A 771 27.19 1.40 -12.51
N ASN A 772 27.54 2.38 -13.33
CA ASN A 772 27.98 3.68 -12.87
C ASN A 772 27.12 4.79 -13.46
N LYS A 773 27.21 5.96 -12.85
CA LYS A 773 26.59 7.18 -13.33
C LYS A 773 27.62 8.26 -13.58
N ILE A 774 27.32 9.08 -14.56
CA ILE A 774 28.10 10.23 -14.97
C ILE A 774 27.16 11.44 -14.94
N PHE A 775 27.45 12.40 -14.08
CA PHE A 775 26.75 13.66 -13.95
C PHE A 775 27.55 14.76 -14.64
N LEU A 776 26.90 15.49 -15.53
CA LEU A 776 27.47 16.51 -16.39
C LEU A 776 26.76 17.83 -16.10
N GLU A 777 27.44 18.78 -15.45
CA GLU A 777 26.90 20.11 -15.18
C GLU A 777 27.28 21.06 -16.31
N TYR A 778 26.32 21.83 -16.83
CA TYR A 778 26.50 22.79 -17.90
C TYR A 778 26.15 24.20 -17.42
N GLU A 779 26.99 25.18 -17.76
CA GLU A 779 26.72 26.59 -17.45
C GLU A 779 25.37 27.06 -18.02
N ARG A 780 25.00 26.57 -19.20
CA ARG A 780 23.69 26.83 -19.83
C ARG A 780 23.12 25.54 -20.40
N PRO A 781 21.85 25.21 -20.15
CA PRO A 781 21.23 24.03 -20.73
C PRO A 781 21.09 24.19 -22.24
N PHE A 782 21.44 23.14 -22.98
CA PHE A 782 21.19 23.03 -24.43
C PHE A 782 19.96 22.17 -24.77
N TRP A 783 19.32 21.58 -23.75
CA TRP A 783 18.12 20.75 -23.88
C TRP A 783 16.88 21.50 -23.37
N VAL A 784 15.70 20.98 -23.73
CA VAL A 784 14.42 21.49 -23.24
C VAL A 784 14.05 20.76 -21.95
N TRP A 785 13.72 21.50 -20.89
CA TRP A 785 13.38 20.93 -19.60
C TRP A 785 12.09 20.11 -19.65
N SER A 786 12.02 19.04 -18.86
CA SER A 786 10.82 18.20 -18.68
C SER A 786 10.29 17.46 -19.92
N GLU A 787 11.01 17.48 -21.04
CA GLU A 787 10.69 16.74 -22.27
C GLU A 787 11.30 15.31 -22.30
N GLY A 788 11.99 14.90 -21.22
CA GLY A 788 12.61 13.59 -21.08
C GLY A 788 14.12 13.60 -21.31
N GLY A 789 14.69 12.47 -21.76
CA GLY A 789 16.12 12.30 -21.99
C GLY A 789 16.50 12.03 -23.45
N ILE A 790 17.79 12.12 -23.76
CA ILE A 790 18.38 11.69 -25.04
C ILE A 790 18.63 10.19 -24.95
N ARG A 791 18.05 9.44 -25.89
CA ARG A 791 18.18 7.99 -25.99
C ARG A 791 18.91 7.60 -27.26
N PHE A 792 19.82 6.64 -27.13
CA PHE A 792 20.69 6.21 -28.21
C PHE A 792 20.08 5.01 -28.93
N ALA A 793 19.51 5.26 -30.11
CA ALA A 793 18.96 4.23 -30.99
C ALA A 793 20.09 3.58 -31.79
N TRP A 794 20.78 2.62 -31.15
CA TRP A 794 21.88 1.86 -31.75
C TRP A 794 21.38 0.76 -32.70
N SER A 795 22.14 0.48 -33.76
CA SER A 795 21.94 -0.74 -34.56
C SER A 795 22.55 -1.97 -33.87
N ALA A 796 22.14 -3.16 -34.29
CA ALA A 796 22.72 -4.40 -33.79
C ALA A 796 24.23 -4.49 -34.08
N ASP A 797 24.66 -4.07 -35.28
CA ASP A 797 26.07 -4.10 -35.69
C ASP A 797 26.92 -3.13 -34.86
N GLU A 798 26.37 -1.94 -34.53
CA GLU A 798 27.07 -0.96 -33.70
C GLU A 798 27.31 -1.48 -32.28
N LEU A 799 26.35 -2.22 -31.71
CA LEU A 799 26.47 -2.84 -30.39
C LEU A 799 27.26 -4.16 -30.40
N ALA A 800 27.51 -4.75 -31.56
CA ALA A 800 28.31 -5.96 -31.68
C ALA A 800 29.81 -5.68 -31.47
N ASP A 801 30.30 -4.54 -31.97
CA ASP A 801 31.63 -4.03 -31.65
C ASP A 801 31.59 -3.32 -30.28
N ARG A 802 32.43 -3.71 -29.33
CA ARG A 802 32.42 -3.18 -27.96
C ARG A 802 33.75 -2.62 -27.48
N CYS A 803 34.56 -2.15 -28.41
CA CYS A 803 35.85 -1.52 -28.09
C CYS A 803 35.73 -0.12 -27.46
N ASP A 804 34.56 0.51 -27.54
CA ASP A 804 34.31 1.85 -26.98
C ASP A 804 33.29 1.79 -25.82
N TRP A 805 33.68 2.31 -24.66
CA TRP A 805 32.87 2.24 -23.44
C TRP A 805 31.56 3.04 -23.55
N VAL A 806 31.48 4.05 -24.43
CA VAL A 806 30.24 4.82 -24.60
C VAL A 806 29.06 3.96 -25.09
N LYS A 807 29.35 2.80 -25.69
CA LYS A 807 28.33 1.83 -26.12
C LYS A 807 27.64 1.14 -24.94
N GLY A 808 28.19 1.24 -23.72
CA GLY A 808 27.55 0.81 -22.48
C GLY A 808 26.56 1.82 -21.90
N ILE A 809 26.44 3.02 -22.51
CA ILE A 809 25.51 4.05 -22.05
C ILE A 809 24.08 3.68 -22.45
N SER A 810 23.15 3.71 -21.49
CA SER A 810 21.75 3.39 -21.73
C SER A 810 20.91 4.62 -22.09
N MET A 811 21.08 5.72 -21.36
CA MET A 811 20.39 6.98 -21.60
C MET A 811 21.12 8.14 -20.95
N VAL A 812 20.83 9.35 -21.42
CA VAL A 812 21.20 10.63 -20.80
C VAL A 812 19.92 11.40 -20.49
N GLU A 813 19.67 11.72 -19.22
CA GLU A 813 18.45 12.38 -18.77
C GLU A 813 18.73 13.59 -17.87
N GLU A 814 17.78 14.52 -17.84
CA GLU A 814 17.80 15.63 -16.88
C GLU A 814 17.76 15.08 -15.45
N LEU A 815 18.70 15.53 -14.61
CA LEU A 815 18.67 15.18 -13.20
C LEU A 815 17.53 15.95 -12.52
N ALA A 816 16.46 15.23 -12.15
CA ALA A 816 15.27 15.87 -11.59
C ALA A 816 15.61 16.81 -10.42
N GLY A 817 15.10 18.04 -10.49
CA GLY A 817 15.40 19.12 -9.54
C GLY A 817 16.52 20.06 -9.97
N SER A 818 17.19 19.83 -11.11
CA SER A 818 18.19 20.73 -11.69
C SER A 818 17.85 21.12 -13.12
N GLN A 819 18.16 22.37 -13.47
CA GLN A 819 18.05 22.88 -14.84
C GLN A 819 19.38 22.78 -15.63
N HIS A 820 20.46 22.34 -14.98
CA HIS A 820 21.83 22.45 -15.49
C HIS A 820 22.60 21.12 -15.50
N VAL A 821 22.03 20.04 -14.96
CA VAL A 821 22.73 18.76 -14.80
C VAL A 821 22.05 17.65 -15.59
N LEU A 822 22.83 16.96 -16.43
CA LEU A 822 22.45 15.70 -17.06
C LEU A 822 23.08 14.51 -16.34
N CYS A 823 22.37 13.38 -16.29
CA CYS A 823 22.83 12.11 -15.75
C CYS A 823 22.84 11.04 -16.85
N ALA A 824 24.00 10.41 -17.06
CA ALA A 824 24.16 9.26 -17.92
C ALA A 824 24.38 7.99 -17.08
N TRP A 825 23.77 6.88 -17.48
CA TRP A 825 24.01 5.57 -16.88
C TRP A 825 24.85 4.70 -17.82
N VAL A 826 25.95 4.13 -17.31
CA VAL A 826 26.83 3.21 -18.04
C VAL A 826 26.87 1.87 -17.33
N CYS A 827 26.83 0.76 -18.08
CA CYS A 827 26.74 -0.59 -17.50
C CYS A 827 27.65 -1.62 -18.18
N GLY A 828 27.89 -2.73 -17.46
CA GLY A 828 28.74 -3.83 -17.90
C GLY A 828 30.23 -3.52 -17.80
N ARG A 829 31.02 -4.22 -18.60
CA ARG A 829 32.47 -4.01 -18.72
C ARG A 829 32.82 -2.57 -19.08
N GLU A 830 31.99 -1.94 -19.90
CA GLU A 830 32.13 -0.55 -20.32
C GLU A 830 32.11 0.42 -19.14
N ALA A 831 31.35 0.12 -18.08
CA ALA A 831 31.38 0.94 -16.86
C ALA A 831 32.72 0.83 -16.12
N ALA A 832 33.38 -0.34 -16.16
CA ALA A 832 34.70 -0.53 -15.60
C ALA A 832 35.79 0.12 -16.46
N ASP A 833 35.68 0.03 -17.79
CA ASP A 833 36.58 0.72 -18.72
C ASP A 833 36.47 2.25 -18.54
N MET A 834 35.26 2.78 -18.35
CA MET A 834 35.04 4.19 -18.01
C MET A 834 35.74 4.61 -16.72
N GLU A 835 35.74 3.78 -15.66
CA GLU A 835 36.42 4.11 -14.39
C GLU A 835 37.93 4.34 -14.55
N LEU A 836 38.55 3.68 -15.54
CA LEU A 836 39.97 3.79 -15.88
C LEU A 836 40.32 5.05 -16.66
N CYS A 837 39.37 5.63 -17.39
CA CYS A 837 39.56 6.91 -18.07
C CYS A 837 39.78 8.04 -17.06
N SER A 838 40.57 9.03 -17.43
CA SER A 838 40.63 10.34 -16.77
C SER A 838 39.31 11.11 -16.91
N ASP A 839 39.09 12.11 -16.06
CA ASP A 839 37.86 12.93 -16.14
C ASP A 839 37.78 13.69 -17.48
N GLU A 840 38.93 14.15 -18.02
CA GLU A 840 39.01 14.81 -19.33
C GLU A 840 38.59 13.89 -20.48
N GLU A 841 39.05 12.64 -20.47
CA GLU A 841 38.65 11.63 -21.48
C GLU A 841 37.17 11.28 -21.39
N VAL A 842 36.61 11.21 -20.17
CA VAL A 842 35.17 10.97 -19.99
C VAL A 842 34.35 12.14 -20.55
N VAL A 843 34.75 13.37 -20.22
CA VAL A 843 34.12 14.59 -20.74
C VAL A 843 34.17 14.62 -22.26
N ASP A 844 35.34 14.36 -22.86
CA ASP A 844 35.49 14.35 -24.31
C ASP A 844 34.63 13.29 -24.99
N SER A 845 34.64 12.05 -24.49
CA SER A 845 33.84 10.96 -25.05
C SER A 845 32.33 11.21 -24.90
N MET A 846 31.87 11.74 -23.76
CA MET A 846 30.46 12.10 -23.56
C MET A 846 30.02 13.22 -24.49
N THR A 847 30.82 14.28 -24.64
CA THR A 847 30.52 15.39 -25.55
C THR A 847 30.53 14.91 -27.00
N ARG A 848 31.48 14.07 -27.41
CA ARG A 848 31.50 13.46 -28.76
C ARG A 848 30.25 12.62 -29.01
N LEU A 849 29.85 11.77 -28.07
CA LEU A 849 28.64 10.97 -28.19
C LEU A 849 27.39 11.84 -28.35
N LEU A 850 27.24 12.87 -27.51
CA LEU A 850 26.09 13.78 -27.57
C LEU A 850 26.06 14.55 -28.89
N ARG A 851 27.17 15.12 -29.34
CA ARG A 851 27.27 15.80 -30.64
C ARG A 851 26.92 14.88 -31.81
N GLN A 852 27.43 13.65 -31.77
CA GLN A 852 27.17 12.65 -32.81
C GLN A 852 25.67 12.32 -32.90
N PHE A 853 25.04 11.99 -31.78
CA PHE A 853 23.64 11.53 -31.79
C PHE A 853 22.63 12.66 -31.93
N THR A 854 22.92 13.86 -31.42
CA THR A 854 22.04 15.02 -31.63
C THR A 854 22.20 15.66 -33.00
N GLY A 855 23.29 15.36 -33.71
CA GLY A 855 23.65 16.01 -34.97
C GLY A 855 24.12 17.46 -34.81
N ASP A 856 24.34 17.92 -33.57
CA ASP A 856 24.76 19.28 -33.27
C ASP A 856 26.24 19.31 -32.83
N PRO A 857 27.18 19.73 -33.71
CA PRO A 857 28.59 19.82 -33.36
C PRO A 857 28.91 20.99 -32.41
N THR A 858 27.96 21.89 -32.15
CA THR A 858 28.16 23.10 -31.35
C THR A 858 27.89 22.90 -29.86
N LEU A 859 27.37 21.73 -29.46
CA LEU A 859 27.09 21.44 -28.05
C LEU A 859 28.32 21.71 -27.18
N PRO A 860 28.16 22.41 -26.05
CA PRO A 860 29.27 22.79 -25.19
C PRO A 860 29.86 21.57 -24.48
N TYR A 861 31.07 21.73 -23.96
CA TYR A 861 31.59 20.82 -22.95
C TYR A 861 30.92 21.12 -21.60
N PRO A 862 30.70 20.10 -20.74
CA PRO A 862 30.27 20.31 -19.36
C PRO A 862 31.32 21.11 -18.59
N THR A 863 30.85 21.96 -17.67
CA THR A 863 31.68 22.76 -16.77
C THR A 863 32.23 21.91 -15.62
N ASN A 864 31.42 20.98 -15.09
CA ASN A 864 31.84 20.05 -14.03
C ASN A 864 31.41 18.61 -14.35
N LEU A 865 32.20 17.65 -13.86
CA LEU A 865 31.96 16.22 -13.95
C LEU A 865 31.90 15.62 -12.55
N LEU A 866 30.92 14.75 -12.31
CA LEU A 866 30.89 13.87 -11.15
C LEU A 866 30.53 12.45 -11.62
N ARG A 867 31.25 11.42 -11.18
CA ARG A 867 30.99 10.03 -11.61
C ARG A 867 31.22 9.00 -10.52
N SER A 868 30.43 7.93 -10.53
CA SER A 868 30.61 6.83 -9.57
C SER A 868 31.66 5.84 -10.04
N LYS A 869 32.32 5.16 -9.09
CA LYS A 869 33.35 4.14 -9.35
C LYS A 869 33.14 2.88 -8.48
N TRP A 870 32.02 2.18 -8.67
CA TRP A 870 31.68 1.03 -7.82
C TRP A 870 32.41 -0.26 -8.20
N CYS A 871 32.92 -0.38 -9.43
CA CYS A 871 33.52 -1.60 -9.95
C CYS A 871 34.89 -1.88 -9.34
N MET A 872 35.78 -0.89 -9.38
CA MET A 872 37.15 -1.02 -8.89
C MET A 872 37.27 -0.74 -7.38
N ASP A 873 36.19 -0.34 -6.71
CA ASP A 873 36.19 -0.18 -5.26
C ASP A 873 36.35 -1.54 -4.57
N GLN A 874 37.46 -1.73 -3.86
CA GLN A 874 37.80 -2.99 -3.19
C GLN A 874 36.80 -3.45 -2.11
N TYR A 875 35.96 -2.56 -1.59
CA TYR A 875 34.98 -2.84 -0.55
C TYR A 875 33.56 -3.06 -1.09
N PHE A 876 33.32 -2.78 -2.38
CA PHE A 876 32.04 -3.05 -3.05
C PHE A 876 32.17 -4.03 -4.20
N ALA A 877 33.25 -3.96 -4.98
CA ALA A 877 33.56 -4.78 -6.13
C ALA A 877 32.31 -5.02 -7.00
N GLY A 878 31.72 -3.94 -7.53
CA GLY A 878 30.51 -3.97 -8.34
C GLY A 878 29.23 -3.49 -7.64
N SER A 879 28.10 -3.61 -8.33
CA SER A 879 26.92 -2.77 -8.09
C SER A 879 25.56 -3.50 -8.06
N TYR A 880 25.31 -4.41 -9.01
CA TYR A 880 24.03 -5.10 -9.15
C TYR A 880 24.27 -6.61 -9.19
N SER A 881 23.46 -7.41 -8.49
CA SER A 881 23.48 -8.87 -8.62
C SER A 881 22.40 -9.34 -9.60
N TYR A 882 22.65 -10.44 -10.31
CA TYR A 882 21.71 -10.96 -11.30
C TYR A 882 21.77 -12.47 -11.41
N MET A 883 20.77 -13.02 -12.08
CA MET A 883 20.70 -14.46 -12.38
C MET A 883 21.55 -14.78 -13.61
N ALA A 884 22.78 -15.25 -13.38
CA ALA A 884 23.65 -15.73 -14.44
C ALA A 884 23.15 -17.04 -15.07
N MET A 885 23.71 -17.40 -16.23
CA MET A 885 23.36 -18.60 -17.01
C MET A 885 23.22 -19.88 -16.17
N ASP A 886 24.16 -20.11 -15.25
CA ASP A 886 24.22 -21.33 -14.44
C ASP A 886 23.66 -21.16 -13.03
N SER A 887 23.03 -20.01 -12.76
CA SER A 887 22.45 -19.68 -11.46
C SER A 887 20.98 -20.09 -11.37
N THR A 888 20.48 -20.20 -10.14
CA THR A 888 19.09 -20.57 -9.84
C THR A 888 18.69 -19.87 -8.55
N VAL A 889 17.38 -19.75 -8.30
CA VAL A 889 16.89 -19.24 -7.01
C VAL A 889 17.43 -20.08 -5.84
N GLY A 890 17.72 -21.37 -6.05
CA GLY A 890 18.39 -22.23 -5.08
C GLY A 890 19.75 -21.67 -4.62
N HIS A 891 20.58 -21.19 -5.55
CA HIS A 891 21.86 -20.58 -5.19
C HIS A 891 21.71 -19.32 -4.33
N GLN A 892 20.64 -18.53 -4.51
CA GLN A 892 20.36 -17.40 -3.60
C GLN A 892 20.02 -17.89 -2.20
N CYS A 893 19.25 -18.99 -2.08
CA CYS A 893 18.95 -19.64 -0.81
C CYS A 893 20.20 -20.24 -0.15
N ASP A 894 21.09 -20.85 -0.91
CA ASP A 894 22.35 -21.42 -0.42
C ASP A 894 23.28 -20.31 0.10
N LEU A 895 23.37 -19.19 -0.63
CA LEU A 895 24.10 -18.02 -0.16
C LEU A 895 23.48 -17.44 1.11
N ALA A 896 22.15 -17.39 1.21
CA ALA A 896 21.42 -16.88 2.37
C ALA A 896 21.50 -17.81 3.60
N SER A 897 21.72 -19.10 3.39
CA SER A 897 21.68 -20.10 4.46
C SER A 897 22.75 -19.82 5.52
N PRO A 898 22.40 -19.86 6.81
CA PRO A 898 23.36 -19.58 7.87
C PRO A 898 24.29 -20.79 8.09
N LEU A 899 25.46 -20.58 8.69
CA LEU A 899 26.46 -21.62 8.94
C LEU A 899 26.85 -21.71 10.42
N PRO A 900 26.87 -22.91 11.04
CA PRO A 900 26.34 -24.17 10.51
C PRO A 900 24.84 -24.10 10.18
N GLY A 901 24.38 -24.98 9.30
CA GLY A 901 22.99 -24.98 8.79
C GLY A 901 21.95 -25.27 9.87
N SER A 902 20.67 -24.99 9.60
CA SER A 902 19.58 -25.16 10.57
C SER A 902 19.31 -26.60 11.01
N CYS A 903 19.79 -27.59 10.26
CA CYS A 903 19.67 -29.02 10.57
C CYS A 903 20.81 -29.52 11.46
N GLU A 904 21.86 -28.71 11.68
CA GLU A 904 22.98 -29.07 12.53
C GLU A 904 22.63 -28.89 14.01
N PRO A 905 23.20 -29.71 14.92
CA PRO A 905 22.92 -29.64 16.36
C PRO A 905 23.49 -28.37 17.02
N VAL A 906 24.34 -27.63 16.31
CA VAL A 906 24.98 -26.40 16.77
C VAL A 906 24.24 -25.20 16.18
N ALA A 907 23.94 -24.21 17.02
CA ALA A 907 23.33 -22.97 16.53
C ALA A 907 24.19 -22.32 15.42
N PRO A 908 23.60 -21.55 14.50
CA PRO A 908 24.42 -20.84 13.53
C PRO A 908 25.42 -19.87 14.16
N ILE A 909 26.52 -19.63 13.45
CA ILE A 909 27.60 -18.70 13.79
C ILE A 909 27.68 -17.59 12.73
N LEU A 910 27.72 -17.94 11.45
CA LEU A 910 27.72 -17.00 10.34
C LEU A 910 26.31 -16.87 9.76
N LEU A 911 25.84 -15.64 9.59
CA LEU A 911 24.55 -15.31 8.99
C LEU A 911 24.81 -14.38 7.80
N PHE A 912 24.19 -14.63 6.65
CA PHE A 912 24.47 -13.87 5.43
C PHE A 912 23.26 -13.00 5.08
N ALA A 913 23.50 -11.71 4.89
CA ALA A 913 22.49 -10.74 4.49
C ALA A 913 23.04 -9.84 3.37
N GLY A 914 22.15 -9.24 2.59
CA GLY A 914 22.49 -8.51 1.37
C GLY A 914 21.51 -8.88 0.25
N GLU A 915 21.40 -8.01 -0.75
CA GLU A 915 20.44 -8.17 -1.84
C GLU A 915 20.65 -9.47 -2.66
N ALA A 916 21.88 -9.96 -2.80
CA ALA A 916 22.16 -11.23 -3.48
C ALA A 916 21.64 -12.47 -2.71
N THR A 917 21.25 -12.29 -1.45
CA THR A 917 20.79 -13.38 -0.55
C THR A 917 19.27 -13.47 -0.46
N ILE A 918 18.52 -12.70 -1.25
CA ILE A 918 17.05 -12.70 -1.17
C ILE A 918 16.42 -13.07 -2.51
N PRO A 919 15.75 -14.24 -2.58
CA PRO A 919 14.93 -14.59 -3.72
C PRO A 919 13.93 -13.50 -4.07
N GLY A 920 13.86 -13.16 -5.36
CA GLY A 920 12.88 -12.22 -5.91
C GLY A 920 13.15 -10.73 -5.69
N HIS A 921 14.10 -10.33 -4.84
CA HIS A 921 14.39 -8.92 -4.56
C HIS A 921 15.87 -8.57 -4.66
N TYR A 922 16.64 -9.34 -5.41
CA TYR A 922 18.04 -9.05 -5.71
C TYR A 922 18.17 -7.75 -6.49
N SER A 923 19.38 -7.16 -6.45
CA SER A 923 19.72 -5.86 -7.04
C SER A 923 19.05 -4.62 -6.43
N THR A 924 18.34 -4.76 -5.30
CA THR A 924 17.55 -3.66 -4.73
C THR A 924 17.92 -3.31 -3.30
N VAL A 925 17.61 -2.06 -2.91
CA VAL A 925 17.79 -1.59 -1.53
C VAL A 925 16.83 -2.30 -0.56
N HIS A 926 15.58 -2.55 -0.97
CA HIS A 926 14.62 -3.25 -0.11
C HIS A 926 15.00 -4.71 0.08
N GLY A 927 15.59 -5.37 -0.92
CA GLY A 927 16.15 -6.70 -0.76
C GLY A 927 17.27 -6.75 0.29
N ALA A 928 18.16 -5.74 0.29
CA ALA A 928 19.19 -5.59 1.33
C ALA A 928 18.56 -5.37 2.72
N ARG A 929 17.56 -4.50 2.85
CA ARG A 929 16.85 -4.24 4.11
C ARG A 929 16.17 -5.50 4.66
N LEU A 930 15.42 -6.20 3.81
CA LEU A 930 14.67 -7.41 4.18
C LEU A 930 15.60 -8.53 4.64
N SER A 931 16.71 -8.76 3.95
CA SER A 931 17.69 -9.78 4.34
C SER A 931 18.42 -9.43 5.65
N GLY A 932 18.68 -8.14 5.92
CA GLY A 932 19.21 -7.69 7.21
C GLY A 932 18.25 -7.97 8.38
N ILE A 933 16.97 -7.63 8.20
CA ILE A 933 15.92 -7.91 9.19
C ILE A 933 15.76 -9.42 9.41
N ARG A 934 15.79 -10.21 8.33
CA ARG A 934 15.71 -11.69 8.38
C ARG A 934 16.76 -12.29 9.31
N GLU A 935 18.02 -11.89 9.19
CA GLU A 935 19.09 -12.46 10.02
C GLU A 935 19.05 -11.93 11.46
N ALA A 936 18.63 -10.68 11.69
CA ALA A 936 18.38 -10.18 13.03
C ALA A 936 17.25 -10.95 13.74
N ASP A 937 16.12 -11.18 13.05
CA ASP A 937 15.01 -11.97 13.58
C ASP A 937 15.43 -13.41 13.90
N ARG A 938 16.32 -14.02 13.09
CA ARG A 938 16.91 -15.33 13.39
C ARG A 938 17.70 -15.31 14.70
N ILE A 939 18.54 -14.31 14.92
CA ILE A 939 19.30 -14.15 16.18
C ILE A 939 18.34 -13.97 17.36
N ILE A 940 17.32 -13.13 17.22
CA ILE A 940 16.31 -12.88 18.26
C ILE A 940 15.58 -14.18 18.64
N GLN A 941 15.16 -14.98 17.66
CA GLN A 941 14.48 -16.26 17.89
C GLN A 941 15.39 -17.26 18.59
N LEU A 942 16.66 -17.36 18.18
CA LEU A 942 17.63 -18.24 18.83
C LEU A 942 17.92 -17.79 20.26
N THR A 943 18.04 -16.48 20.50
CA THR A 943 18.27 -15.93 21.83
C THR A 943 17.13 -16.27 22.78
N LYS A 944 15.88 -16.21 22.30
CA LYS A 944 14.71 -16.69 23.06
C LYS A 944 14.78 -18.17 23.34
N ARG A 945 15.11 -18.97 22.32
CA ARG A 945 15.21 -20.44 22.46
C ARG A 945 16.25 -20.85 23.51
N PHE A 946 17.36 -20.12 23.62
CA PHE A 946 18.43 -20.44 24.56
C PHE A 946 18.36 -19.67 25.89
N ASN A 947 17.39 -18.75 26.05
CA ASN A 947 17.36 -17.79 27.17
C ASN A 947 18.69 -17.03 27.32
N GLY A 948 19.27 -16.60 26.20
CA GLY A 948 20.56 -15.91 26.14
C GLY A 948 21.45 -16.39 24.99
N PRO A 949 22.79 -16.32 25.10
CA PRO A 949 23.69 -16.81 24.07
C PRO A 949 23.55 -18.32 23.85
N PRO A 950 23.83 -18.84 22.64
CA PRO A 950 23.85 -20.27 22.38
C PRO A 950 24.77 -21.03 23.32
N LYS A 951 24.32 -22.20 23.80
CA LYS A 951 25.17 -23.11 24.57
C LYS A 951 26.33 -23.59 23.70
N LYS A 952 27.54 -23.65 24.28
CA LYS A 952 28.77 -24.06 23.59
C LYS A 952 28.79 -25.55 23.18
N PHE A 953 27.92 -26.39 23.77
CA PHE A 953 27.80 -27.83 23.48
C PHE A 953 26.33 -28.24 23.32
N PRO A 954 26.01 -29.21 22.44
CA PRO A 954 24.66 -29.76 22.31
C PRO A 954 24.29 -30.61 23.55
N GLU A 955 23.04 -30.50 24.02
CA GLU A 955 22.50 -31.44 25.02
C GLU A 955 22.24 -32.81 24.36
N PRO A 956 22.43 -33.94 25.08
CA PRO A 956 22.12 -35.26 24.54
C PRO A 956 20.64 -35.35 24.18
N SER A 957 20.35 -35.71 22.94
CA SER A 957 18.98 -35.87 22.42
C SER A 957 18.20 -36.91 23.24
N PRO A 958 16.92 -36.66 23.58
CA PRO A 958 16.07 -37.67 24.19
C PRO A 958 15.87 -38.86 23.22
N PRO A 959 15.74 -40.10 23.72
CA PRO A 959 15.61 -41.28 22.86
C PRO A 959 14.34 -41.20 22.02
N CYS A 960 14.47 -41.43 20.70
CA CYS A 960 13.35 -41.50 19.78
C CYS A 960 12.32 -42.55 20.23
N PRO A 961 11.01 -42.26 20.18
CA PRO A 961 9.98 -43.27 20.39
C PRO A 961 10.06 -44.31 19.24
N ASN A 962 10.04 -45.59 19.62
CA ASN A 962 10.13 -46.72 18.70
C ASN A 962 9.01 -46.71 17.65
N LYS A 963 9.40 -47.15 16.45
CA LYS A 963 8.68 -47.23 15.17
C LYS A 963 7.20 -47.61 15.22
#